data_AF-A0A177E1J1-F1
#
_entry.id   AF-A0A177E1J1-F1
#
_cell.length_a   1.000
_cell.length_b   1.000
_cell.length_c   1.000
_cell.angle_alpha   90.00
_cell.angle_beta   90.00
_cell.angle_gamma   90.00
#
_symmetry.space_group_name_H-M   'P 1'
#
loop_
_entity.id
_entity.type
_entity.pdbx_description
1 polymer ?
#
loop_
_entity_poly.entity_id
_entity_poly.type
_entity_poly.pdbx_seq_one_letter_code
_entity_poly.pdbx_strand_id
1 'polypeptide(L)'
;MTESFEWNRPDLNWAHFHSLANLLSLRNGGQAEPAAFFEAILEQDREIRDDGDEDSHSVNTDVVNQISDSGHSKLKRRFLDGLAGLAANEEGGKAVACSAMKEAEDDVVIWLARNGGFSGEDKRVFDSIAELLSSMSCGKVQEFEYLLWKEMVSYHGRRIKQHYIPNLRSSFKAYDAVPARNIANAAAYNPDPQSGISVLRNLLFDNPFGSADVFEKHANLIVASYNLRRTRSVEEVLNNSTYATRESKRLWQRICLLSRLRAAYQNFLDIAQTLPSFAQVKFVLVPLLVAPPNPPQPPLTLKQTFRILDLNLDDTTREAVLTKVCKATETGKKFANLQKQKPYVHAEVQMMVFLAANEPINSKFLPYLGCSKLSCFMCNQFLQAYDLCSTRGCHGRLFKPWTVPSADRLLPGHADRIARALTSVQEHVKNKLRESVKSHVRLERTSVVGGSSIAREQPEDNSSRRSQIDELEKKATHARVAASFRRQSEDTVTPFIPRGFDRDRLALECDICDRMTRRSCSICNKGSFCSEGCERKRSGSHLFTCSKRSITSADYLWMSLADDRMPDEGDVLEDFGFNNTSSYQDRTYLLGLYRGLYLSGSFSAEDLHKWRTGGILAEKIEEFYYGIPEQSRGGYFPWYLQNRHVLSRPGTEGEGSQHLIATFYDKVKSYLDVNDRNKTAKELKPEAKRDAYNLLATVSHQFMPNPIEKNWYSFGFVTCRGKDEENILAEIYRCLLLKSGGGFFSDVYQSLRAHNQPVNFTQFWKAYEAGTLIQLMDASSLKDSRSRLPFLEVFLSVPRACGRPSVWGLKWMLEINDPTNFEPIPSVSVDYGFINCHTFEETCTLVEIYRRVLLNTSPLDLHQACITGTLWQFASGRIRMEERWRPLMKDDHLQVESTASEVSVDTESRAGCETDGDPVEFSPLLSRLLRSIGIS
;
A
#
# COMPACT_ATOMS: atom_id res chain seq x y z
N MET A 1 -38.89 12.66 -24.99
CA MET A 1 -38.55 12.02 -26.27
C MET A 1 -37.64 10.84 -25.96
N THR A 2 -37.96 9.64 -26.43
CA THR A 2 -37.08 8.48 -26.28
C THR A 2 -36.13 8.40 -27.46
N GLU A 3 -34.89 7.98 -27.22
CA GLU A 3 -33.86 7.81 -28.24
C GLU A 3 -33.74 6.34 -28.66
N SER A 4 -33.08 6.11 -29.79
CA SER A 4 -32.62 4.78 -30.18
C SER A 4 -31.12 4.81 -30.46
N PHE A 5 -30.44 3.73 -30.11
CA PHE A 5 -29.06 3.47 -30.49
C PHE A 5 -29.02 2.44 -31.62
N GLU A 6 -28.42 2.84 -32.73
CA GLU A 6 -28.12 1.99 -33.88
C GLU A 6 -26.64 2.14 -34.25
N TRP A 7 -26.06 1.07 -34.79
CA TRP A 7 -24.65 1.03 -35.18
C TRP A 7 -24.30 1.83 -36.45
N ASN A 8 -25.29 2.43 -37.12
CA ASN A 8 -25.10 3.21 -38.34
C ASN A 8 -24.85 4.70 -38.04
N ARG A 9 -23.87 5.01 -37.19
CA ARG A 9 -23.46 6.39 -36.89
C ARG A 9 -22.21 6.79 -37.70
N PRO A 10 -22.01 8.08 -38.03
CA PRO A 10 -20.90 8.52 -38.87
C PRO A 10 -19.50 8.18 -38.32
N ASP A 11 -19.36 8.13 -37.00
CA ASP A 11 -18.13 7.92 -36.24
C ASP A 11 -17.94 6.48 -35.75
N LEU A 12 -18.94 5.61 -35.92
CA LEU A 12 -18.93 4.23 -35.44
C LEU A 12 -19.37 3.25 -36.53
N ASN A 13 -18.46 2.36 -36.94
CA ASN A 13 -18.71 1.40 -38.01
C ASN A 13 -18.71 -0.03 -37.47
N TRP A 14 -19.83 -0.74 -37.63
CA TRP A 14 -20.00 -2.11 -37.14
C TRP A 14 -18.89 -3.04 -37.65
N ALA A 15 -18.63 -3.01 -38.96
CA ALA A 15 -17.66 -3.91 -39.58
C ALA A 15 -16.24 -3.64 -39.07
N HIS A 16 -15.88 -2.38 -38.88
CA HIS A 16 -14.58 -1.98 -38.34
C HIS A 16 -14.40 -2.47 -36.90
N PHE A 17 -15.35 -2.15 -36.03
CA PHE A 17 -15.30 -2.50 -34.61
C PHE A 17 -15.14 -4.00 -34.39
N HIS A 18 -16.03 -4.80 -34.98
CA HIS A 18 -16.04 -6.25 -34.77
C HIS A 18 -14.83 -6.92 -35.42
N SER A 19 -14.34 -6.39 -36.55
CA SER A 19 -13.13 -6.92 -37.19
C SER A 19 -11.87 -6.67 -36.34
N LEU A 20 -11.74 -5.48 -35.75
CA LEU A 20 -10.64 -5.16 -34.84
C LEU A 20 -10.70 -6.00 -33.56
N ALA A 21 -11.89 -6.13 -32.93
CA ALA A 21 -12.07 -6.97 -31.76
C ALA A 21 -11.76 -8.45 -32.04
N ASN A 22 -12.24 -8.98 -33.17
CA ASN A 22 -11.94 -10.34 -33.60
C ASN A 22 -10.45 -10.55 -33.87
N LEU A 23 -9.75 -9.55 -34.43
CA LEU A 23 -8.31 -9.60 -34.65
C LEU A 23 -7.56 -9.65 -33.31
N LEU A 24 -7.90 -8.77 -32.37
CA LEU A 24 -7.28 -8.76 -31.03
C LEU A 24 -7.53 -10.07 -30.28
N SER A 25 -8.69 -10.70 -30.47
CA SER A 25 -9.01 -12.00 -29.87
C SER A 25 -8.08 -13.16 -30.28
N LEU A 26 -7.34 -13.00 -31.37
CA LEU A 26 -6.36 -13.98 -31.86
C LEU A 26 -5.00 -13.82 -31.18
N ARG A 27 -4.68 -12.61 -30.70
CA ARG A 27 -3.44 -12.32 -29.96
C ARG A 27 -3.49 -13.01 -28.59
N ASN A 28 -2.43 -13.74 -28.22
CA ASN A 28 -2.27 -14.35 -26.89
C ASN A 28 -3.48 -15.17 -26.38
N GLY A 29 -4.21 -15.86 -27.26
CA GLY A 29 -5.42 -16.61 -26.88
C GLY A 29 -6.59 -15.75 -26.37
N GLY A 30 -6.57 -14.45 -26.71
CA GLY A 30 -7.52 -13.42 -26.33
C GLY A 30 -7.09 -12.59 -25.11
N GLN A 31 -5.93 -12.84 -24.50
CA GLN A 31 -5.44 -12.05 -23.37
C GLN A 31 -4.85 -10.72 -23.86
N ALA A 32 -5.62 -9.64 -23.69
CA ALA A 32 -5.23 -8.29 -24.12
C ALA A 32 -4.38 -7.58 -23.06
N GLU A 33 -4.71 -7.79 -21.78
CA GLU A 33 -4.05 -7.17 -20.61
C GLU A 33 -3.96 -8.18 -19.46
N PRO A 34 -3.11 -7.99 -18.44
CA PRO A 34 -3.18 -8.76 -17.19
C PRO A 34 -4.53 -8.63 -16.49
N ALA A 35 -4.83 -9.52 -15.56
CA ALA A 35 -6.00 -9.35 -14.70
C ALA A 35 -5.76 -8.18 -13.73
N ALA A 36 -6.77 -7.33 -13.57
CA ALA A 36 -6.78 -6.21 -12.64
C ALA A 36 -7.90 -6.39 -11.62
N PHE A 37 -7.62 -6.14 -10.35
CA PHE A 37 -8.60 -6.07 -9.27
C PHE A 37 -8.76 -4.60 -8.87
N PHE A 38 -9.99 -4.13 -8.69
CA PHE A 38 -10.22 -2.77 -8.20
C PHE A 38 -10.25 -2.79 -6.66
N GLU A 39 -9.49 -1.89 -6.04
CA GLU A 39 -8.80 -2.02 -4.74
C GLU A 39 -9.69 -2.04 -3.49
N ALA A 40 -11.01 -1.83 -3.60
CA ALA A 40 -11.91 -1.70 -2.44
C ALA A 40 -12.14 -2.99 -1.61
N ILE A 41 -11.53 -4.12 -1.98
CA ILE A 41 -11.67 -5.41 -1.27
C ILE A 41 -10.41 -5.78 -0.46
N LEU A 42 -9.27 -5.10 -0.67
CA LEU A 42 -7.99 -5.57 -0.11
C LEU A 42 -7.69 -5.12 1.34
N GLU A 43 -8.39 -4.12 1.87
CA GLU A 43 -7.98 -3.51 3.16
C GLU A 43 -8.57 -4.12 4.43
N GLN A 44 -9.36 -5.21 4.41
CA GLN A 44 -10.06 -5.58 5.68
C GLN A 44 -10.61 -7.01 5.75
N ASP A 45 -10.10 -7.95 4.96
CA ASP A 45 -10.44 -9.38 5.13
C ASP A 45 -9.64 -10.04 6.30
N ARG A 46 -8.78 -9.30 7.02
CA ARG A 46 -7.98 -9.83 8.13
C ARG A 46 -8.58 -9.65 9.53
N GLU A 47 -9.66 -8.91 9.70
CA GLU A 47 -10.31 -8.75 11.00
C GLU A 47 -11.82 -8.93 10.88
N ILE A 48 -12.26 -10.19 10.90
CA ILE A 48 -13.59 -10.52 11.44
C ILE A 48 -13.31 -11.22 12.78
N ARG A 49 -12.96 -10.41 13.78
CA ARG A 49 -13.27 -10.73 15.17
C ARG A 49 -14.60 -10.05 15.45
N ASP A 50 -15.51 -10.89 15.90
CA ASP A 50 -16.78 -10.54 16.51
C ASP A 50 -16.47 -9.80 17.82
N ASP A 51 -16.39 -8.48 17.76
CA ASP A 51 -16.58 -7.60 18.91
C ASP A 51 -17.60 -6.55 18.47
N GLY A 52 -18.80 -6.65 19.02
CA GLY A 52 -19.89 -5.73 18.74
C GLY A 52 -19.54 -4.33 19.23
N ASP A 53 -19.47 -3.39 18.29
CA ASP A 53 -19.99 -2.04 18.46
C ASP A 53 -20.22 -1.45 17.06
N GLU A 54 -21.48 -1.17 16.76
CA GLU A 54 -21.95 -0.46 15.58
C GLU A 54 -21.51 1.01 15.66
N ASP A 55 -20.46 1.39 14.94
CA ASP A 55 -20.23 2.80 14.61
C ASP A 55 -20.50 3.02 13.11
N SER A 56 -21.73 3.49 12.85
CA SER A 56 -22.18 4.06 11.60
C SER A 56 -21.17 5.11 11.11
N HIS A 57 -20.42 4.81 10.04
CA HIS A 57 -19.59 5.78 9.36
C HIS A 57 -20.44 6.96 8.86
N SER A 58 -20.17 8.16 9.38
CA SER A 58 -20.78 9.41 8.94
C SER A 58 -20.77 9.56 7.42
N VAL A 59 -21.96 9.68 6.82
CA VAL A 59 -22.15 9.92 5.39
C VAL A 59 -21.48 11.24 4.99
N ASN A 60 -20.62 11.20 3.97
CA ASN A 60 -19.97 12.38 3.41
C ASN A 60 -21.02 13.24 2.69
N THR A 61 -21.28 14.45 3.19
CA THR A 61 -22.34 15.36 2.72
C THR A 61 -21.86 16.35 1.65
N ASP A 62 -20.57 16.31 1.27
CA ASP A 62 -19.97 17.23 0.29
C ASP A 62 -20.33 16.87 -1.17
N VAL A 63 -20.92 15.69 -1.40
CA VAL A 63 -21.36 15.21 -2.72
C VAL A 63 -22.87 14.94 -2.68
N VAL A 64 -23.66 15.76 -3.38
CA VAL A 64 -25.14 15.70 -3.43
C VAL A 64 -25.69 14.31 -3.81
N ASN A 65 -24.89 13.47 -4.47
CA ASN A 65 -25.23 12.10 -4.85
C ASN A 65 -24.97 11.04 -3.75
N GLN A 66 -24.27 11.38 -2.65
CA GLN A 66 -23.97 10.45 -1.53
C GLN A 66 -24.92 10.60 -0.34
N ILE A 67 -25.84 11.56 -0.35
CA ILE A 67 -26.86 11.76 0.69
C ILE A 67 -27.82 10.55 0.79
N SER A 68 -27.90 9.71 -0.25
CA SER A 68 -28.70 8.49 -0.29
C SER A 68 -27.89 7.20 0.00
N ASP A 69 -26.60 7.29 0.27
CA ASP A 69 -25.77 6.12 0.58
C ASP A 69 -25.78 5.87 2.10
N SER A 70 -26.32 4.73 2.52
CA SER A 70 -26.38 4.30 3.93
C SER A 70 -25.02 4.03 4.60
N GLY A 71 -23.88 4.39 3.99
CA GLY A 71 -22.55 4.19 4.56
C GLY A 71 -22.00 2.75 4.47
N HIS A 72 -22.80 1.78 4.00
CA HIS A 72 -22.42 0.36 3.92
C HIS A 72 -21.94 -0.10 2.54
N SER A 73 -21.28 0.77 1.78
CA SER A 73 -20.88 0.52 0.37
C SER A 73 -20.14 -0.82 0.17
N LYS A 74 -19.29 -1.23 1.11
CA LYS A 74 -18.54 -2.50 1.06
C LYS A 74 -19.42 -3.73 1.26
N LEU A 75 -20.42 -3.66 2.12
CA LEU A 75 -21.39 -4.74 2.33
C LEU A 75 -22.30 -4.89 1.10
N LYS A 76 -22.77 -3.76 0.55
CA LYS A 76 -23.55 -3.72 -0.70
C LYS A 76 -22.81 -4.37 -1.88
N ARG A 77 -21.53 -4.05 -2.07
CA ARG A 77 -20.70 -4.67 -3.12
C ARG A 77 -20.54 -6.17 -2.93
N ARG A 78 -20.28 -6.63 -1.69
CA ARG A 78 -20.17 -8.05 -1.34
C ARG A 78 -21.49 -8.81 -1.56
N PHE A 79 -22.61 -8.18 -1.21
CA PHE A 79 -23.95 -8.69 -1.49
C PHE A 79 -24.19 -8.84 -3.00
N LEU A 80 -23.93 -7.79 -3.79
CA LEU A 80 -24.11 -7.81 -5.24
C LEU A 80 -23.25 -8.88 -5.91
N ASP A 81 -21.98 -9.02 -5.56
CA ASP A 81 -21.10 -10.08 -6.08
C ASP A 81 -21.59 -11.48 -5.67
N GLY A 82 -22.02 -11.64 -4.41
CA GLY A 82 -22.59 -12.88 -3.90
C GLY A 82 -23.86 -13.27 -4.65
N LEU A 83 -24.73 -12.30 -4.92
CA LEU A 83 -25.97 -12.45 -5.65
C LEU A 83 -25.75 -12.77 -7.12
N ALA A 84 -24.81 -12.10 -7.78
CA ALA A 84 -24.41 -12.47 -9.15
C ALA A 84 -23.85 -13.90 -9.17
N GLY A 85 -23.05 -14.27 -8.16
CA GLY A 85 -22.57 -15.63 -7.94
C GLY A 85 -23.71 -16.65 -7.76
N LEU A 86 -24.76 -16.29 -7.02
CA LEU A 86 -25.98 -17.08 -6.85
C LEU A 86 -26.73 -17.24 -8.19
N ALA A 87 -26.96 -16.15 -8.91
CA ALA A 87 -27.63 -16.14 -10.21
C ALA A 87 -26.89 -16.96 -11.28
N ALA A 88 -25.57 -17.12 -11.14
CA ALA A 88 -24.76 -18.06 -11.92
C ALA A 88 -24.90 -19.50 -11.38
N ASN A 89 -26.09 -20.07 -11.48
CA ASN A 89 -26.42 -21.41 -10.96
C ASN A 89 -25.93 -22.59 -11.84
N GLU A 90 -25.17 -22.33 -12.91
CA GLU A 90 -24.56 -23.35 -13.78
C GLU A 90 -23.09 -22.98 -14.11
N GLU A 91 -22.31 -23.93 -14.64
CA GLU A 91 -20.98 -23.63 -15.17
C GLU A 91 -21.05 -23.20 -16.64
N GLY A 92 -20.19 -22.26 -17.05
CA GLY A 92 -20.05 -21.83 -18.43
C GLY A 92 -20.15 -20.32 -18.63
N GLY A 93 -20.07 -19.89 -19.89
CA GLY A 93 -20.21 -18.48 -20.28
C GLY A 93 -21.67 -18.01 -20.23
N LYS A 94 -22.63 -18.86 -20.59
CA LYS A 94 -24.07 -18.53 -20.58
C LYS A 94 -24.63 -18.27 -19.17
N ALA A 95 -24.05 -18.91 -18.16
CA ALA A 95 -24.47 -18.74 -16.77
C ALA A 95 -23.86 -17.50 -16.09
N VAL A 96 -22.95 -16.78 -16.74
CA VAL A 96 -22.36 -15.56 -16.15
C VAL A 96 -23.47 -14.54 -15.93
N ALA A 97 -23.55 -14.05 -14.70
CA ALA A 97 -24.53 -13.07 -14.26
C ALA A 97 -23.86 -11.82 -13.69
N CYS A 98 -24.63 -10.74 -13.71
CA CYS A 98 -24.32 -9.39 -13.24
C CYS A 98 -25.51 -8.86 -12.42
N SER A 99 -25.24 -8.08 -11.38
CA SER A 99 -26.23 -7.49 -10.48
C SER A 99 -25.97 -5.99 -10.28
N ALA A 100 -27.04 -5.24 -10.01
CA ALA A 100 -27.01 -3.82 -9.67
C ALA A 100 -28.13 -3.53 -8.64
N MET A 101 -28.01 -2.47 -7.85
CA MET A 101 -29.06 -2.09 -6.90
C MET A 101 -29.29 -0.58 -6.86
N LYS A 102 -30.51 -0.20 -6.50
CA LYS A 102 -30.94 1.15 -6.17
C LYS A 102 -31.74 1.10 -4.88
N GLU A 103 -31.35 1.94 -3.94
CA GLU A 103 -31.99 2.04 -2.64
C GLU A 103 -32.85 3.30 -2.57
N ALA A 104 -33.93 3.18 -1.84
CA ALA A 104 -34.72 4.27 -1.29
C ALA A 104 -34.81 4.07 0.23
N GLU A 105 -35.66 4.85 0.91
CA GLU A 105 -35.73 4.88 2.38
C GLU A 105 -36.08 3.51 2.97
N ASP A 106 -37.14 2.86 2.46
CA ASP A 106 -37.66 1.58 2.96
C ASP A 106 -37.69 0.46 1.91
N ASP A 107 -37.23 0.74 0.69
CA ASP A 107 -37.22 -0.25 -0.41
C ASP A 107 -35.91 -0.28 -1.19
N VAL A 108 -35.63 -1.47 -1.73
CA VAL A 108 -34.47 -1.71 -2.58
C VAL A 108 -34.88 -2.47 -3.84
N VAL A 109 -34.53 -1.89 -4.98
CA VAL A 109 -34.68 -2.54 -6.30
C VAL A 109 -33.33 -3.12 -6.71
N ILE A 110 -33.30 -4.41 -6.97
CA ILE A 110 -32.09 -5.13 -7.36
C ILE A 110 -32.30 -5.75 -8.74
N TRP A 111 -31.47 -5.35 -9.70
CA TRP A 111 -31.51 -5.89 -11.05
C TRP A 111 -30.55 -7.06 -11.20
N LEU A 112 -30.96 -8.07 -11.96
CA LEU A 112 -30.13 -9.22 -12.31
C LEU A 112 -30.13 -9.45 -13.81
N ALA A 113 -28.95 -9.51 -14.42
CA ALA A 113 -28.75 -9.91 -15.80
C ALA A 113 -27.97 -11.22 -15.86
N ARG A 114 -28.36 -12.14 -16.74
CA ARG A 114 -27.64 -13.40 -16.99
C ARG A 114 -27.43 -13.55 -18.49
N ASN A 115 -26.22 -13.92 -18.89
CA ASN A 115 -25.81 -14.10 -20.28
C ASN A 115 -26.81 -14.94 -21.10
N GLY A 116 -27.36 -16.01 -20.52
CA GLY A 116 -28.34 -16.90 -21.13
C GLY A 116 -29.81 -16.52 -20.90
N GLY A 117 -30.09 -15.41 -20.22
CA GLY A 117 -31.43 -15.02 -19.78
C GLY A 117 -31.92 -15.80 -18.56
N PHE A 118 -33.07 -15.42 -18.02
CA PHE A 118 -33.75 -16.09 -16.92
C PHE A 118 -35.03 -16.80 -17.36
N SER A 119 -35.35 -17.90 -16.69
CA SER A 119 -36.57 -18.68 -16.85
C SER A 119 -37.63 -18.29 -15.81
N GLY A 120 -38.86 -18.79 -15.97
CA GLY A 120 -39.93 -18.59 -14.98
C GLY A 120 -39.63 -19.23 -13.63
N GLU A 121 -38.84 -20.32 -13.60
CA GLU A 121 -38.38 -20.94 -12.34
C GLU A 121 -37.43 -20.01 -11.58
N ASP A 122 -36.49 -19.37 -12.28
CA ASP A 122 -35.55 -18.43 -11.66
C ASP A 122 -36.32 -17.26 -11.01
N LYS A 123 -37.38 -16.76 -11.67
CA LYS A 123 -38.22 -15.69 -11.12
C LYS A 123 -38.85 -16.07 -9.77
N ARG A 124 -39.45 -17.26 -9.68
CA ARG A 124 -40.07 -17.73 -8.43
C ARG A 124 -39.07 -17.80 -7.28
N VAL A 125 -37.84 -18.25 -7.57
CA VAL A 125 -36.78 -18.34 -6.56
C VAL A 125 -36.34 -16.96 -6.08
N PHE A 126 -36.12 -16.01 -6.99
CA PHE A 126 -35.72 -14.65 -6.58
C PHE A 126 -36.86 -13.91 -5.89
N ASP A 127 -38.12 -14.09 -6.30
CA ASP A 127 -39.28 -13.55 -5.58
C ASP A 127 -39.32 -14.10 -4.14
N SER A 128 -39.13 -15.42 -3.95
CA SER A 128 -39.01 -16.05 -2.62
C SER A 128 -37.85 -15.50 -1.80
N ILE A 129 -36.66 -15.34 -2.39
CA ILE A 129 -35.50 -14.74 -1.70
C ILE A 129 -35.78 -13.29 -1.29
N ALA A 130 -36.46 -12.50 -2.12
CA ALA A 130 -36.85 -11.13 -1.79
C ALA A 130 -37.79 -11.09 -0.57
N GLU A 131 -38.80 -11.95 -0.53
CA GLU A 131 -39.73 -12.06 0.62
C GLU A 131 -39.00 -12.44 1.91
N LEU A 132 -38.06 -13.41 1.83
CA LEU A 132 -37.25 -13.85 2.97
C LEU A 132 -36.33 -12.74 3.48
N LEU A 133 -35.63 -12.03 2.58
CA LEU A 133 -34.78 -10.89 2.96
C LEU A 133 -35.60 -9.77 3.62
N SER A 134 -36.77 -9.46 3.06
CA SER A 134 -37.68 -8.45 3.60
C SER A 134 -38.19 -8.82 5.00
N SER A 135 -38.52 -10.09 5.21
CA SER A 135 -39.03 -10.58 6.49
C SER A 135 -37.98 -10.57 7.60
N MET A 136 -36.69 -10.72 7.26
CA MET A 136 -35.60 -10.67 8.23
C MET A 136 -35.31 -9.25 8.73
N SER A 137 -35.49 -8.23 7.89
CA SER A 137 -35.35 -6.81 8.27
C SER A 137 -36.36 -6.40 9.37
N CYS A 138 -37.52 -7.06 9.44
CA CYS A 138 -38.58 -6.80 10.40
C CYS A 138 -38.46 -7.55 11.75
N GLY A 139 -37.29 -8.12 12.09
CA GLY A 139 -36.98 -8.63 13.44
C GLY A 139 -37.28 -10.11 13.73
N LYS A 140 -37.65 -10.93 12.72
CA LYS A 140 -37.91 -12.38 12.85
C LYS A 140 -36.80 -13.26 12.26
N VAL A 141 -35.56 -12.86 12.48
CA VAL A 141 -34.38 -13.38 11.78
C VAL A 141 -34.24 -14.92 11.85
N GLN A 142 -34.36 -15.52 13.03
CA GLN A 142 -34.05 -16.95 13.24
C GLN A 142 -34.96 -17.91 12.47
N GLU A 143 -36.23 -17.55 12.22
CA GLU A 143 -37.18 -18.40 11.50
C GLU A 143 -36.90 -18.42 9.98
N PHE A 144 -36.43 -17.29 9.44
CA PHE A 144 -36.24 -17.11 8.00
C PHE A 144 -34.82 -17.43 7.52
N GLU A 145 -33.83 -17.42 8.41
CA GLU A 145 -32.44 -17.81 8.12
C GLU A 145 -32.36 -19.20 7.47
N TYR A 146 -32.97 -20.21 8.10
CA TYR A 146 -32.95 -21.57 7.58
C TYR A 146 -33.64 -21.69 6.21
N LEU A 147 -34.75 -20.97 6.01
CA LEU A 147 -35.49 -20.98 4.74
C LEU A 147 -34.68 -20.33 3.62
N LEU A 148 -34.02 -19.21 3.88
CA LEU A 148 -33.12 -18.57 2.92
C LEU A 148 -31.96 -19.51 2.55
N TRP A 149 -31.35 -20.15 3.54
CA TRP A 149 -30.27 -21.09 3.30
C TRP A 149 -30.73 -22.26 2.42
N LYS A 150 -31.91 -22.82 2.72
CA LYS A 150 -32.52 -23.90 1.96
C LYS A 150 -32.79 -23.50 0.51
N GLU A 151 -33.34 -22.31 0.28
CA GLU A 151 -33.64 -21.81 -1.06
C GLU A 151 -32.36 -21.61 -1.88
N MET A 152 -31.34 -20.96 -1.31
CA MET A 152 -30.05 -20.70 -1.96
C MET A 152 -29.32 -22.00 -2.35
N VAL A 153 -29.25 -22.97 -1.45
CA VAL A 153 -28.58 -24.27 -1.71
C VAL A 153 -29.36 -25.08 -2.75
N SER A 154 -30.69 -25.07 -2.68
CA SER A 154 -31.55 -25.79 -3.63
C SER A 154 -31.40 -25.23 -5.04
N TYR A 155 -31.41 -23.90 -5.18
CA TYR A 155 -31.20 -23.23 -6.47
C TYR A 155 -29.82 -23.51 -7.07
N HIS A 156 -28.76 -23.59 -6.26
CA HIS A 156 -27.41 -23.98 -6.70
C HIS A 156 -27.18 -25.49 -6.83
N GLY A 157 -28.17 -26.32 -6.49
CA GLY A 157 -28.03 -27.76 -6.39
C GLY A 157 -27.50 -28.42 -7.66
N ARG A 158 -27.92 -27.93 -8.85
CA ARG A 158 -27.40 -28.41 -10.15
C ARG A 158 -25.90 -28.19 -10.28
N ARG A 159 -25.41 -26.98 -9.99
CA ARG A 159 -23.97 -26.64 -10.04
C ARG A 159 -23.16 -27.45 -9.06
N ILE A 160 -23.66 -27.62 -7.84
CA ILE A 160 -23.00 -28.38 -6.78
C ILE A 160 -22.83 -29.83 -7.22
N LYS A 161 -23.92 -30.46 -7.68
CA LYS A 161 -23.95 -31.86 -8.10
C LYS A 161 -23.11 -32.14 -9.34
N GLN A 162 -23.25 -31.31 -10.38
CA GLN A 162 -22.62 -31.56 -11.69
C GLN A 162 -21.16 -31.11 -11.75
N HIS A 163 -20.78 -30.08 -10.98
CA HIS A 163 -19.46 -29.44 -11.14
C HIS A 163 -18.65 -29.42 -9.85
N TYR A 164 -19.18 -28.93 -8.73
CA TYR A 164 -18.36 -28.79 -7.52
C TYR A 164 -17.97 -30.13 -6.91
N ILE A 165 -18.91 -31.06 -6.72
CA ILE A 165 -18.64 -32.37 -6.13
C ILE A 165 -17.64 -33.19 -6.99
N PRO A 166 -17.82 -33.35 -8.32
CA PRO A 166 -16.84 -34.09 -9.14
C PRO A 166 -15.45 -33.45 -9.18
N ASN A 167 -15.38 -32.11 -9.27
CA ASN A 167 -14.11 -31.40 -9.26
C ASN A 167 -13.38 -31.49 -7.92
N LEU A 168 -14.13 -31.49 -6.81
CA LEU A 168 -13.57 -31.65 -5.47
C LEU A 168 -13.07 -33.08 -5.27
N ARG A 169 -13.86 -34.09 -5.66
CA ARG A 169 -13.46 -35.51 -5.62
C ARG A 169 -12.19 -35.79 -6.41
N SER A 170 -12.11 -35.29 -7.64
CA SER A 170 -10.93 -35.46 -8.48
C SER A 170 -9.69 -34.76 -7.90
N SER A 171 -9.87 -33.59 -7.26
CA SER A 171 -8.75 -32.87 -6.64
C SER A 171 -8.27 -33.55 -5.36
N PHE A 172 -9.17 -34.12 -4.54
CA PHE A 172 -8.81 -34.95 -3.40
C PHE A 172 -8.03 -36.20 -3.81
N LYS A 173 -8.53 -36.95 -4.81
CA LYS A 173 -7.82 -38.13 -5.33
C LYS A 173 -6.42 -37.80 -5.83
N ALA A 174 -6.25 -36.66 -6.50
CA ALA A 174 -4.94 -36.20 -6.98
C ALA A 174 -4.02 -35.77 -5.83
N TYR A 175 -4.57 -35.17 -4.77
CA TYR A 175 -3.82 -34.79 -3.58
C TYR A 175 -3.34 -36.03 -2.81
N ASP A 176 -4.19 -37.04 -2.64
CA ASP A 176 -3.85 -38.29 -1.93
C ASP A 176 -2.80 -39.15 -2.65
N ALA A 177 -2.74 -39.05 -3.99
CA ALA A 177 -1.82 -39.85 -4.80
C ALA A 177 -0.35 -39.38 -4.70
N VAL A 178 -0.07 -38.27 -4.00
CA VAL A 178 1.28 -37.74 -3.81
C VAL A 178 1.97 -38.50 -2.66
N PRO A 179 3.15 -39.14 -2.87
CA PRO A 179 3.81 -39.96 -1.85
C PRO A 179 4.13 -39.21 -0.55
N ALA A 180 3.91 -39.88 0.59
CA ALA A 180 3.99 -39.33 1.96
C ALA A 180 5.37 -38.77 2.41
N ARG A 181 6.42 -38.86 1.59
CA ARG A 181 7.78 -38.38 1.95
C ARG A 181 7.90 -36.86 2.15
N ASN A 182 6.93 -36.07 1.68
CA ASN A 182 6.95 -34.60 1.81
C ASN A 182 6.01 -34.03 2.89
N ILE A 183 5.14 -34.84 3.51
CA ILE A 183 4.13 -34.36 4.47
C ILE A 183 4.61 -34.54 5.92
N ALA A 184 5.50 -35.51 6.18
CA ALA A 184 6.04 -35.78 7.51
C ALA A 184 6.89 -34.61 8.09
N ASN A 185 7.51 -33.79 7.24
CA ASN A 185 8.29 -32.63 7.69
C ASN A 185 7.42 -31.39 8.04
N ALA A 186 6.13 -31.40 7.72
CA ALA A 186 5.19 -30.31 8.03
C ALA A 186 4.46 -30.49 9.37
N ALA A 187 4.58 -31.67 10.01
CA ALA A 187 3.80 -32.05 11.19
C ALA A 187 4.39 -31.57 12.53
N ALA A 188 5.43 -30.72 12.53
CA ALA A 188 6.11 -30.28 13.76
C ALA A 188 5.49 -29.03 14.44
N TYR A 189 4.46 -28.42 13.85
CA TYR A 189 3.81 -27.22 14.42
C TYR A 189 2.28 -27.38 14.45
N ASN A 190 1.77 -27.61 15.67
CA ASN A 190 0.36 -27.58 16.10
C ASN A 190 -0.62 -28.67 15.60
N PRO A 191 -1.56 -29.10 16.46
CA PRO A 191 -2.57 -30.09 16.10
C PRO A 191 -3.65 -29.46 15.20
N ASP A 192 -4.14 -30.28 14.26
CA ASP A 192 -5.49 -30.26 13.70
C ASP A 192 -5.88 -29.67 12.31
N PRO A 193 -4.97 -29.47 11.33
CA PRO A 193 -5.37 -29.33 9.92
C PRO A 193 -5.95 -30.64 9.33
N GLN A 194 -5.52 -31.78 9.89
CA GLN A 194 -5.88 -33.11 9.40
C GLN A 194 -7.34 -33.47 9.71
N SER A 195 -7.93 -33.02 10.84
CA SER A 195 -9.32 -33.35 11.18
C SER A 195 -10.32 -32.69 10.23
N GLY A 196 -10.20 -31.38 9.98
CA GLY A 196 -11.14 -30.65 9.12
C GLY A 196 -11.12 -31.15 7.67
N ILE A 197 -9.92 -31.43 7.14
CA ILE A 197 -9.77 -32.01 5.80
C ILE A 197 -10.40 -33.41 5.76
N SER A 198 -10.25 -34.20 6.83
CA SER A 198 -10.88 -35.51 6.97
C SER A 198 -12.40 -35.42 7.06
N VAL A 199 -12.96 -34.43 7.76
CA VAL A 199 -14.41 -34.19 7.81
C VAL A 199 -14.96 -33.92 6.41
N LEU A 200 -14.37 -32.98 5.66
CA LEU A 200 -14.80 -32.69 4.29
C LEU A 200 -14.65 -33.91 3.37
N ARG A 201 -13.58 -34.70 3.56
CA ARG A 201 -13.35 -35.95 2.83
C ARG A 201 -14.47 -36.96 3.11
N ASN A 202 -14.78 -37.23 4.38
CA ASN A 202 -15.79 -38.22 4.77
C ASN A 202 -17.17 -37.82 4.24
N LEU A 203 -17.54 -36.54 4.33
CA LEU A 203 -18.76 -36.00 3.74
C LEU A 203 -18.84 -36.22 2.22
N LEU A 204 -17.70 -36.20 1.53
CA LEU A 204 -17.61 -36.31 0.08
C LEU A 204 -17.63 -37.77 -0.43
N PHE A 205 -17.07 -38.71 0.33
CA PHE A 205 -16.87 -40.10 -0.08
C PHE A 205 -17.79 -41.10 0.63
N ASP A 206 -18.03 -40.95 1.93
CA ASP A 206 -18.70 -41.99 2.75
C ASP A 206 -20.23 -41.87 2.73
N ASN A 207 -20.76 -40.80 2.14
CA ASN A 207 -22.19 -40.51 2.03
C ASN A 207 -22.97 -40.79 3.35
N PRO A 208 -22.65 -40.10 4.46
CA PRO A 208 -23.27 -40.33 5.76
C PRO A 208 -24.77 -40.01 5.78
N PHE A 209 -25.26 -39.26 4.79
CA PHE A 209 -26.67 -38.99 4.57
C PHE A 209 -27.23 -40.01 3.57
N GLY A 210 -28.34 -40.68 3.91
CA GLY A 210 -29.05 -41.56 2.99
C GLY A 210 -29.42 -40.86 1.67
N SER A 211 -29.81 -41.60 0.64
CA SER A 211 -30.19 -41.05 -0.68
C SER A 211 -31.36 -40.06 -0.65
N ALA A 212 -32.07 -39.94 0.49
CA ALA A 212 -33.27 -39.14 0.66
C ALA A 212 -33.02 -37.66 1.01
N ASP A 213 -31.83 -37.26 1.50
CA ASP A 213 -31.58 -35.87 1.94
C ASP A 213 -30.46 -35.17 1.16
N VAL A 214 -30.79 -34.79 -0.08
CA VAL A 214 -29.87 -34.11 -1.01
C VAL A 214 -29.49 -32.71 -0.51
N PHE A 215 -30.41 -32.02 0.18
CA PHE A 215 -30.17 -30.69 0.71
C PHE A 215 -29.12 -30.72 1.82
N GLU A 216 -29.32 -31.54 2.85
CA GLU A 216 -28.40 -31.62 3.99
C GLU A 216 -27.00 -32.03 3.53
N LYS A 217 -26.92 -32.95 2.56
CA LYS A 217 -25.63 -33.31 1.95
C LYS A 217 -24.93 -32.11 1.33
N HIS A 218 -25.63 -31.31 0.51
CA HIS A 218 -25.04 -30.13 -0.13
C HIS A 218 -24.69 -29.05 0.90
N ALA A 219 -25.59 -28.76 1.84
CA ALA A 219 -25.39 -27.78 2.90
C ALA A 219 -24.15 -28.08 3.73
N ASN A 220 -24.01 -29.32 4.23
CA ASN A 220 -22.88 -29.73 5.04
C ASN A 220 -21.55 -29.69 4.29
N LEU A 221 -21.53 -30.06 3.00
CA LEU A 221 -20.34 -29.93 2.15
C LEU A 221 -19.89 -28.47 1.99
N ILE A 222 -20.85 -27.56 1.82
CA ILE A 222 -20.56 -26.13 1.67
C ILE A 222 -20.05 -25.55 3.00
N VAL A 223 -20.70 -25.86 4.11
CA VAL A 223 -20.31 -25.39 5.45
C VAL A 223 -18.92 -25.91 5.83
N ALA A 224 -18.65 -27.20 5.64
CA ALA A 224 -17.32 -27.77 5.89
C ALA A 224 -16.24 -27.10 5.04
N SER A 225 -16.53 -26.84 3.75
CA SER A 225 -15.60 -26.12 2.87
C SER A 225 -15.38 -24.67 3.31
N TYR A 226 -16.41 -24.01 3.82
CA TYR A 226 -16.32 -22.64 4.33
C TYR A 226 -15.51 -22.55 5.63
N ASN A 227 -15.72 -23.48 6.55
CA ASN A 227 -14.92 -23.56 7.78
C ASN A 227 -13.45 -23.78 7.46
N LEU A 228 -13.13 -24.72 6.55
CA LEU A 228 -11.76 -24.94 6.08
C LEU A 228 -11.14 -23.70 5.44
N ARG A 229 -11.92 -22.93 4.69
CA ARG A 229 -11.46 -21.66 4.11
C ARG A 229 -11.07 -20.63 5.16
N ARG A 230 -11.72 -20.63 6.34
CA ARG A 230 -11.40 -19.71 7.45
C ARG A 230 -10.23 -20.18 8.31
N THR A 231 -9.82 -21.43 8.18
CA THR A 231 -8.72 -22.00 8.97
C THR A 231 -7.37 -21.65 8.33
N ARG A 232 -6.66 -20.70 8.92
CA ARG A 232 -5.35 -20.21 8.42
C ARG A 232 -4.32 -21.32 8.21
N SER A 233 -4.23 -22.28 9.14
CA SER A 233 -3.29 -23.41 9.01
C SER A 233 -3.58 -24.30 7.79
N VAL A 234 -4.85 -24.44 7.39
CA VAL A 234 -5.24 -25.21 6.19
C VAL A 234 -4.84 -24.46 4.91
N GLU A 235 -5.01 -23.14 4.89
CA GLU A 235 -4.52 -22.31 3.78
C GLU A 235 -2.99 -22.40 3.65
N GLU A 236 -2.29 -22.30 4.77
CA GLU A 236 -0.83 -22.41 4.82
C GLU A 236 -0.37 -23.76 4.26
N VAL A 237 -0.99 -24.88 4.70
CA VAL A 237 -0.65 -26.22 4.22
C VAL A 237 -0.96 -26.40 2.72
N LEU A 238 -2.17 -26.05 2.28
CA LEU A 238 -2.62 -26.38 0.92
C LEU A 238 -2.21 -25.37 -0.15
N ASN A 239 -1.84 -24.14 0.23
CA ASN A 239 -1.65 -23.07 -0.73
C ASN A 239 -0.37 -22.24 -0.55
N ASN A 240 -0.03 -21.83 0.69
CA ASN A 240 1.04 -20.85 0.93
C ASN A 240 2.39 -21.46 1.33
N SER A 241 2.43 -22.72 1.76
CA SER A 241 3.68 -23.37 2.18
C SER A 241 4.64 -23.57 1.01
N THR A 242 5.94 -23.61 1.32
CA THR A 242 7.00 -24.02 0.38
C THR A 242 6.82 -25.46 -0.11
N TYR A 243 6.05 -26.27 0.63
CA TYR A 243 5.69 -27.65 0.30
C TYR A 243 4.39 -27.78 -0.52
N ALA A 244 3.67 -26.68 -0.78
CA ALA A 244 2.40 -26.71 -1.50
C ALA A 244 2.58 -27.08 -2.98
N THR A 245 2.18 -28.31 -3.31
CA THR A 245 2.15 -28.86 -4.68
C THR A 245 1.08 -28.21 -5.57
N ARG A 246 1.15 -28.45 -6.89
CA ARG A 246 0.10 -28.01 -7.84
C ARG A 246 -1.26 -28.63 -7.49
N GLU A 247 -1.25 -29.86 -7.00
CA GLU A 247 -2.41 -30.66 -6.63
C GLU A 247 -3.06 -30.15 -5.34
N SER A 248 -2.26 -29.81 -4.32
CA SER A 248 -2.76 -29.16 -3.08
C SER A 248 -3.35 -27.77 -3.35
N LYS A 249 -2.67 -26.94 -4.15
CA LYS A 249 -3.19 -25.63 -4.59
C LYS A 249 -4.49 -25.76 -5.37
N ARG A 250 -4.62 -26.81 -6.19
CA ARG A 250 -5.86 -27.12 -6.93
C ARG A 250 -6.98 -27.54 -5.96
N LEU A 251 -6.67 -28.34 -4.94
CA LEU A 251 -7.64 -28.74 -3.91
C LEU A 251 -8.14 -27.52 -3.12
N TRP A 252 -7.24 -26.67 -2.62
CA TRP A 252 -7.58 -25.39 -1.97
C TRP A 252 -8.54 -24.56 -2.83
N GLN A 253 -8.24 -24.43 -4.12
CA GLN A 253 -9.09 -23.68 -5.04
C GLN A 253 -10.52 -24.24 -5.16
N ARG A 254 -10.69 -25.57 -5.11
CA ARG A 254 -12.03 -26.18 -5.15
C ARG A 254 -12.78 -25.96 -3.85
N ILE A 255 -12.10 -26.02 -2.70
CA ILE A 255 -12.66 -25.68 -1.38
C ILE A 255 -13.15 -24.22 -1.36
N CYS A 256 -12.31 -23.28 -1.83
CA CYS A 256 -12.65 -21.87 -1.91
C CYS A 256 -13.79 -21.55 -2.90
N LEU A 257 -13.98 -22.37 -3.95
CA LEU A 257 -15.10 -22.19 -4.88
C LEU A 257 -16.43 -22.63 -4.26
N LEU A 258 -16.44 -23.78 -3.58
CA LEU A 258 -17.64 -24.33 -2.97
C LEU A 258 -18.10 -23.48 -1.77
N SER A 259 -17.16 -22.98 -0.96
CA SER A 259 -17.45 -22.13 0.21
C SER A 259 -18.10 -20.78 -0.11
N ARG A 260 -18.08 -20.32 -1.37
CA ARG A 260 -18.65 -19.01 -1.75
C ARG A 260 -20.13 -18.90 -1.45
N LEU A 261 -20.88 -19.99 -1.59
CA LEU A 261 -22.32 -19.94 -1.37
C LEU A 261 -22.64 -19.63 0.10
N ARG A 262 -21.86 -20.17 1.04
CA ARG A 262 -21.97 -19.83 2.47
C ARG A 262 -21.55 -18.39 2.77
N ALA A 263 -20.49 -17.90 2.12
CA ALA A 263 -20.08 -16.51 2.26
C ALA A 263 -21.14 -15.54 1.72
N ALA A 264 -21.75 -15.87 0.57
CA ALA A 264 -22.86 -15.08 0.02
C ALA A 264 -24.06 -15.09 0.95
N TYR A 265 -24.42 -16.26 1.50
CA TYR A 265 -25.50 -16.36 2.49
C TYR A 265 -25.26 -15.45 3.71
N GLN A 266 -24.04 -15.40 4.26
CA GLN A 266 -23.74 -14.49 5.37
C GLN A 266 -23.92 -13.03 4.97
N ASN A 267 -23.38 -12.61 3.81
CA ASN A 267 -23.58 -11.24 3.33
C ASN A 267 -25.08 -10.90 3.13
N PHE A 268 -25.92 -11.90 2.81
CA PHE A 268 -27.36 -11.72 2.65
C PHE A 268 -28.06 -11.52 4.00
N LEU A 269 -27.61 -12.22 5.05
CA LEU A 269 -28.08 -11.98 6.41
C LEU A 269 -27.65 -10.61 6.91
N ASP A 270 -26.36 -10.32 6.80
CA ASP A 270 -25.74 -9.09 7.27
C ASP A 270 -26.45 -7.88 6.63
N ILE A 271 -26.65 -7.89 5.30
CA ILE A 271 -27.28 -6.75 4.62
C ILE A 271 -28.76 -6.57 4.98
N ALA A 272 -29.51 -7.67 5.15
CA ALA A 272 -30.93 -7.61 5.49
C ALA A 272 -31.16 -7.09 6.92
N GLN A 273 -30.22 -7.38 7.83
CA GLN A 273 -30.27 -6.91 9.22
C GLN A 273 -29.71 -5.49 9.38
N THR A 274 -28.73 -5.12 8.56
CA THR A 274 -28.03 -3.83 8.68
C THR A 274 -28.78 -2.70 7.97
N LEU A 275 -29.43 -2.96 6.82
CA LEU A 275 -30.00 -1.90 5.98
C LEU A 275 -31.53 -1.81 6.12
N PRO A 276 -32.07 -0.66 6.59
CA PRO A 276 -33.52 -0.43 6.62
C PRO A 276 -34.20 -0.53 5.24
N SER A 277 -33.48 -0.17 4.17
CA SER A 277 -33.95 -0.28 2.79
C SER A 277 -34.30 -1.71 2.36
N PHE A 278 -33.86 -2.72 3.12
CA PHE A 278 -34.23 -4.11 2.90
C PHE A 278 -35.59 -4.49 3.50
N ALA A 279 -36.33 -3.57 4.11
CA ALA A 279 -37.71 -3.82 4.53
C ALA A 279 -38.63 -4.22 3.36
N GLN A 280 -38.35 -3.70 2.16
CA GLN A 280 -39.03 -4.10 0.92
C GLN A 280 -38.02 -4.38 -0.20
N VAL A 281 -37.69 -5.67 -0.40
CA VAL A 281 -36.77 -6.10 -1.46
C VAL A 281 -37.53 -6.45 -2.72
N LYS A 282 -37.06 -5.96 -3.87
CA LYS A 282 -37.59 -6.33 -5.19
C LYS A 282 -36.48 -6.74 -6.15
N PHE A 283 -36.52 -7.99 -6.62
CA PHE A 283 -35.67 -8.41 -7.73
C PHE A 283 -36.33 -8.13 -9.09
N VAL A 284 -35.55 -7.58 -10.01
CA VAL A 284 -35.92 -7.37 -11.41
C VAL A 284 -34.98 -8.16 -12.30
N LEU A 285 -35.50 -9.23 -12.90
CA LEU A 285 -34.75 -10.03 -13.86
C LEU A 285 -34.72 -9.30 -15.21
N VAL A 286 -33.54 -8.84 -15.61
CA VAL A 286 -33.30 -8.13 -16.86
C VAL A 286 -33.58 -9.07 -18.04
N PRO A 287 -34.44 -8.67 -19.00
CA PRO A 287 -34.71 -9.45 -20.20
C PRO A 287 -33.44 -9.69 -21.02
N LEU A 288 -33.35 -10.87 -21.63
CA LEU A 288 -32.23 -11.20 -22.52
C LEU A 288 -32.25 -10.29 -23.75
N LEU A 289 -31.24 -9.42 -23.87
CA LEU A 289 -31.01 -8.65 -25.09
C LEU A 289 -30.19 -9.47 -26.07
N VAL A 290 -30.65 -9.53 -27.32
CA VAL A 290 -30.02 -10.29 -28.39
C VAL A 290 -29.37 -9.33 -29.37
N ALA A 291 -28.18 -9.69 -29.87
CA ALA A 291 -27.52 -8.94 -30.93
C ALA A 291 -28.41 -8.89 -32.19
N PRO A 292 -28.32 -7.81 -33.00
CA PRO A 292 -29.06 -7.73 -34.26
C PRO A 292 -28.75 -8.95 -35.15
N PRO A 293 -29.78 -9.61 -35.73
CA PRO A 293 -29.62 -10.89 -36.41
C PRO A 293 -28.78 -10.78 -37.70
N ASN A 294 -28.76 -9.59 -38.32
CA ASN A 294 -27.99 -9.27 -39.50
C ASN A 294 -27.07 -8.07 -39.22
N PRO A 295 -25.76 -8.20 -39.41
CA PRO A 295 -24.86 -7.05 -39.29
C PRO A 295 -25.20 -6.01 -40.36
N PRO A 296 -25.21 -4.71 -40.05
CA PRO A 296 -25.58 -3.67 -41.01
C PRO A 296 -24.61 -3.56 -42.19
N GLN A 297 -23.38 -4.06 -42.03
CA GLN A 297 -22.31 -3.99 -43.01
C GLN A 297 -21.58 -5.34 -43.11
N PRO A 298 -21.05 -5.70 -44.28
CA PRO A 298 -20.33 -6.97 -44.46
C PRO A 298 -19.04 -6.98 -43.62
N PRO A 299 -18.64 -8.15 -43.07
CA PRO A 299 -17.41 -8.26 -42.29
C PRO A 299 -16.18 -7.99 -43.16
N LEU A 300 -15.16 -7.38 -42.57
CA LEU A 300 -13.93 -7.07 -43.29
C LEU A 300 -13.03 -8.30 -43.44
N THR A 301 -12.30 -8.33 -44.54
CA THR A 301 -11.17 -9.25 -44.71
C THR A 301 -10.02 -8.89 -43.77
N LEU A 302 -9.12 -9.85 -43.52
CA LEU A 302 -7.92 -9.61 -42.72
C LEU A 302 -7.08 -8.45 -43.27
N LYS A 303 -6.93 -8.38 -44.61
CA LYS A 303 -6.20 -7.31 -45.29
C LYS A 303 -6.86 -5.93 -45.09
N GLN A 304 -8.18 -5.85 -45.19
CA GLN A 304 -8.92 -4.61 -44.92
C GLN A 304 -8.80 -4.18 -43.45
N THR A 305 -8.78 -5.14 -42.52
CA THR A 305 -8.64 -4.86 -41.08
C THR A 305 -7.26 -4.28 -40.75
N PHE A 306 -6.19 -4.81 -41.35
CA PHE A 306 -4.84 -4.24 -41.19
C PHE A 306 -4.72 -2.83 -41.77
N ARG A 307 -5.41 -2.53 -42.88
CA ARG A 307 -5.46 -1.16 -43.43
C ARG A 307 -6.09 -0.16 -42.48
N ILE A 308 -7.07 -0.55 -41.65
CA ILE A 308 -7.67 0.32 -40.62
C ILE A 308 -6.65 0.67 -39.52
N LEU A 309 -5.66 -0.19 -39.29
CA LEU A 309 -4.57 0.06 -38.35
C LEU A 309 -3.44 0.90 -38.96
N ASP A 310 -3.54 1.27 -40.24
CA ASP A 310 -2.47 1.86 -41.06
C ASP A 310 -1.27 0.92 -41.21
N LEU A 311 -1.54 -0.40 -41.27
CA LEU A 311 -0.53 -1.46 -41.38
C LEU A 311 -0.66 -2.23 -42.70
N ASN A 312 0.48 -2.61 -43.27
CA ASN A 312 0.53 -3.53 -44.40
C ASN A 312 0.46 -4.98 -43.90
N LEU A 313 -0.26 -5.83 -44.63
CA LEU A 313 -0.34 -7.26 -44.31
C LEU A 313 0.84 -8.00 -44.97
N ASP A 314 1.95 -8.05 -44.26
CA ASP A 314 3.11 -8.91 -44.53
C ASP A 314 3.39 -9.83 -43.32
N ASP A 315 4.30 -10.79 -43.47
CA ASP A 315 4.58 -11.77 -42.42
C ASP A 315 5.20 -11.15 -41.16
N THR A 316 6.07 -10.15 -41.31
CA THR A 316 6.73 -9.47 -40.19
C THR A 316 5.70 -8.67 -39.38
N THR A 317 4.86 -7.89 -40.04
CA THR A 317 3.80 -7.08 -39.42
C THR A 317 2.73 -7.98 -38.78
N ARG A 318 2.37 -9.09 -39.43
CA ARG A 318 1.45 -10.09 -38.88
C ARG A 318 1.98 -10.70 -37.59
N GLU A 319 3.24 -11.11 -37.57
CA GLU A 319 3.89 -11.67 -36.37
C GLU A 319 4.00 -10.65 -35.25
N ALA A 320 4.29 -9.39 -35.59
CA ALA A 320 4.37 -8.28 -34.64
C ALA A 320 3.02 -7.97 -33.98
N VAL A 321 1.89 -8.16 -34.67
CA VAL A 321 0.54 -7.89 -34.14
C VAL A 321 -0.07 -9.11 -33.42
N LEU A 322 0.19 -10.33 -33.91
CA LEU A 322 -0.54 -11.56 -33.50
C LEU A 322 0.33 -12.63 -32.83
N THR A 323 1.60 -12.35 -32.51
CA THR A 323 2.64 -13.29 -32.00
C THR A 323 3.23 -14.25 -33.05
N LYS A 324 4.53 -14.58 -32.90
CA LYS A 324 5.38 -15.39 -33.80
C LYS A 324 4.90 -16.83 -34.10
N VAL A 325 3.87 -17.32 -33.40
CA VAL A 325 3.50 -18.76 -33.35
C VAL A 325 2.44 -19.16 -34.37
N CYS A 326 1.70 -18.20 -34.98
CA CYS A 326 0.63 -18.54 -35.93
C CYS A 326 1.12 -18.55 -37.38
N LYS A 327 0.78 -19.57 -38.18
CA LYS A 327 1.01 -19.58 -39.64
C LYS A 327 0.04 -18.62 -40.35
N ALA A 328 0.46 -18.00 -41.46
CA ALA A 328 -0.32 -16.99 -42.18
C ALA A 328 -1.69 -17.52 -42.65
N THR A 329 -1.70 -18.70 -43.25
CA THR A 329 -2.90 -19.39 -43.75
C THR A 329 -3.86 -19.79 -42.64
N GLU A 330 -3.34 -20.19 -41.47
CA GLU A 330 -4.13 -20.55 -40.30
C GLU A 330 -4.78 -19.32 -39.65
N THR A 331 -4.04 -18.21 -39.60
CA THR A 331 -4.52 -16.92 -39.08
C THR A 331 -5.70 -16.41 -39.90
N GLY A 332 -5.58 -16.41 -41.23
CA GLY A 332 -6.67 -16.01 -42.12
C GLY A 332 -7.93 -16.87 -41.96
N LYS A 333 -7.77 -18.20 -41.86
CA LYS A 333 -8.89 -19.13 -41.60
C LYS A 333 -9.55 -18.89 -40.24
N LYS A 334 -8.77 -18.75 -39.17
CA LYS A 334 -9.28 -18.46 -37.81
C LYS A 334 -10.04 -17.14 -37.80
N PHE A 335 -9.48 -16.08 -38.38
CA PHE A 335 -10.12 -14.77 -38.48
C PHE A 335 -11.44 -14.85 -39.26
N ALA A 336 -11.44 -15.48 -40.44
CA ALA A 336 -12.65 -15.65 -41.24
C ALA A 336 -13.74 -16.47 -40.52
N ASN A 337 -13.34 -17.47 -39.73
CA ASN A 337 -14.28 -18.23 -38.91
C ASN A 337 -14.89 -17.37 -37.79
N LEU A 338 -14.12 -16.45 -37.18
CA LEU A 338 -14.64 -15.53 -36.17
C LEU A 338 -15.64 -14.53 -36.75
N GLN A 339 -15.37 -14.02 -37.96
CA GLN A 339 -16.27 -13.10 -38.65
C GLN A 339 -17.64 -13.71 -38.96
N LYS A 340 -17.76 -15.04 -38.97
CA LYS A 340 -19.02 -15.77 -39.18
C LYS A 340 -19.77 -16.06 -37.88
N GLN A 341 -19.17 -15.85 -36.71
CA GLN A 341 -19.82 -16.15 -35.43
C GLN A 341 -20.85 -15.07 -35.11
N LYS A 342 -22.00 -15.50 -34.58
CA LYS A 342 -23.04 -14.57 -34.12
C LYS A 342 -22.54 -13.82 -32.88
N PRO A 343 -22.56 -12.48 -32.88
CA PRO A 343 -22.20 -11.68 -31.73
C PRO A 343 -23.03 -12.01 -30.48
N TYR A 344 -22.45 -11.73 -29.32
CA TYR A 344 -22.99 -12.09 -28.01
C TYR A 344 -22.94 -10.90 -27.07
N VAL A 345 -24.08 -10.63 -26.43
CA VAL A 345 -24.22 -9.54 -25.46
C VAL A 345 -23.97 -10.08 -24.06
N HIS A 346 -22.96 -9.52 -23.40
CA HIS A 346 -22.59 -9.92 -22.04
C HIS A 346 -23.54 -9.31 -20.99
N ALA A 347 -23.67 -9.95 -19.83
CA ALA A 347 -24.58 -9.59 -18.76
C ALA A 347 -24.36 -8.15 -18.28
N GLU A 348 -23.10 -7.71 -18.21
CA GLU A 348 -22.77 -6.32 -17.87
C GLU A 348 -23.33 -5.33 -18.91
N VAL A 349 -23.24 -5.67 -20.20
CA VAL A 349 -23.80 -4.84 -21.29
C VAL A 349 -25.32 -4.88 -21.26
N GLN A 350 -25.91 -6.06 -21.04
CA GLN A 350 -27.37 -6.22 -20.91
C GLN A 350 -27.91 -5.34 -19.77
N MET A 351 -27.22 -5.35 -18.61
CA MET A 351 -27.54 -4.52 -17.46
C MET A 351 -27.50 -3.03 -17.82
N MET A 352 -26.40 -2.55 -18.41
CA MET A 352 -26.25 -1.13 -18.73
C MET A 352 -27.26 -0.63 -19.76
N VAL A 353 -27.54 -1.41 -20.80
CA VAL A 353 -28.55 -1.03 -21.80
C VAL A 353 -29.94 -1.03 -21.19
N PHE A 354 -30.25 -1.99 -20.31
CA PHE A 354 -31.52 -2.01 -19.58
C PHE A 354 -31.67 -0.79 -18.67
N LEU A 355 -30.65 -0.45 -17.88
CA LEU A 355 -30.66 0.73 -17.03
C LEU A 355 -30.79 2.01 -17.88
N ALA A 356 -30.09 2.11 -19.01
CA ALA A 356 -30.22 3.26 -19.92
C ALA A 356 -31.63 3.46 -20.51
N ALA A 357 -32.44 2.40 -20.59
CA ALA A 357 -33.82 2.45 -21.06
C ALA A 357 -34.84 2.74 -19.95
N ASN A 358 -34.51 2.46 -18.69
CA ASN A 358 -35.47 2.48 -17.58
C ASN A 358 -35.12 3.45 -16.44
N GLU A 359 -33.86 3.88 -16.35
CA GLU A 359 -33.33 4.72 -15.28
C GLU A 359 -32.71 6.00 -15.86
N PRO A 360 -33.10 7.20 -15.40
CA PRO A 360 -32.52 8.46 -15.86
C PRO A 360 -31.00 8.51 -15.68
N ILE A 361 -30.32 9.34 -16.48
CA ILE A 361 -28.87 9.59 -16.37
C ILE A 361 -28.44 9.94 -14.93
N ASN A 362 -29.28 10.69 -14.20
CA ASN A 362 -29.02 11.11 -12.82
C ASN A 362 -29.66 10.18 -11.79
N SER A 363 -30.01 8.95 -12.17
CA SER A 363 -30.59 7.97 -11.25
C SER A 363 -29.56 7.56 -10.20
N LYS A 364 -29.94 7.67 -8.94
CA LYS A 364 -29.09 7.38 -7.76
C LYS A 364 -28.97 5.88 -7.47
N PHE A 365 -28.69 5.04 -8.48
CA PHE A 365 -28.35 3.65 -8.23
C PHE A 365 -26.87 3.52 -7.83
N LEU A 366 -26.50 2.48 -7.08
CA LEU A 366 -25.13 2.28 -6.62
C LEU A 366 -24.19 2.13 -7.83
N PRO A 367 -23.11 2.93 -7.98
CA PRO A 367 -22.21 2.91 -9.14
C PRO A 367 -21.24 1.72 -9.12
N TYR A 368 -21.80 0.53 -8.91
CA TYR A 368 -21.12 -0.75 -8.85
C TYR A 368 -21.97 -1.86 -9.45
N LEU A 369 -21.37 -2.64 -10.36
CA LEU A 369 -21.95 -3.88 -10.86
C LEU A 369 -21.31 -5.07 -10.16
N GLY A 370 -22.11 -5.85 -9.45
CA GLY A 370 -21.68 -7.13 -8.91
C GLY A 370 -21.57 -8.16 -10.02
N CYS A 371 -20.46 -8.89 -10.08
CA CYS A 371 -20.20 -9.81 -11.19
C CYS A 371 -19.84 -11.20 -10.68
N SER A 372 -20.51 -12.23 -11.23
CA SER A 372 -20.27 -13.65 -10.91
C SER A 372 -18.85 -14.14 -11.29
N LYS A 373 -18.20 -13.39 -12.18
CA LYS A 373 -16.84 -13.55 -12.71
C LYS A 373 -16.24 -12.15 -12.88
N LEU A 374 -14.91 -12.05 -12.99
CA LEU A 374 -14.31 -10.77 -13.38
C LEU A 374 -14.86 -10.35 -14.74
N SER A 375 -15.00 -9.04 -14.96
CA SER A 375 -15.44 -8.53 -16.24
C SER A 375 -14.41 -8.81 -17.33
N CYS A 376 -14.89 -9.00 -18.56
CA CYS A 376 -13.99 -9.15 -19.69
C CYS A 376 -13.40 -7.80 -20.12
N PHE A 377 -12.33 -7.82 -20.91
CA PHE A 377 -11.68 -6.60 -21.40
C PHE A 377 -12.69 -5.64 -22.04
N MET A 378 -13.55 -6.14 -22.94
CA MET A 378 -14.53 -5.31 -23.64
C MET A 378 -15.60 -4.74 -22.70
N CYS A 379 -16.13 -5.54 -21.76
CA CYS A 379 -17.09 -5.05 -20.77
C CYS A 379 -16.45 -3.97 -19.89
N ASN A 380 -15.21 -4.19 -19.42
CA ASN A 380 -14.52 -3.23 -18.57
C ASN A 380 -14.28 -1.90 -19.29
N GLN A 381 -13.73 -1.94 -20.51
CA GLN A 381 -13.49 -0.74 -21.32
C GLN A 381 -14.79 0.00 -21.65
N PHE A 382 -15.86 -0.75 -21.95
CA PHE A 382 -17.18 -0.16 -22.20
C PHE A 382 -17.75 0.52 -20.95
N LEU A 383 -17.73 -0.15 -19.79
CA LEU A 383 -18.24 0.41 -18.53
C LEU A 383 -17.47 1.66 -18.10
N GLN A 384 -16.15 1.65 -18.22
CA GLN A 384 -15.29 2.80 -17.90
C GLN A 384 -15.59 3.98 -18.83
N ALA A 385 -15.72 3.74 -20.14
CA ALA A 385 -16.03 4.81 -21.10
C ALA A 385 -17.49 5.30 -21.03
N TYR A 386 -18.39 4.49 -20.46
CA TYR A 386 -19.78 4.85 -20.21
C TYR A 386 -19.98 5.67 -18.91
N ASP A 387 -18.92 5.76 -18.09
CA ASP A 387 -18.76 6.69 -16.96
C ASP A 387 -19.77 6.51 -15.80
N LEU A 388 -20.21 5.26 -15.57
CA LEU A 388 -21.32 5.00 -14.63
C LEU A 388 -21.07 3.91 -13.58
N CYS A 389 -20.19 2.93 -13.81
CA CYS A 389 -20.09 1.79 -12.89
C CYS A 389 -18.68 1.20 -12.78
N SER A 390 -18.26 0.94 -11.54
CA SER A 390 -17.13 0.06 -11.23
C SER A 390 -17.56 -1.40 -11.14
N THR A 391 -16.62 -2.34 -11.29
CA THR A 391 -16.84 -3.77 -11.01
C THR A 391 -15.73 -4.28 -10.09
N ARG A 392 -15.82 -5.53 -9.62
CA ARG A 392 -14.77 -6.15 -8.80
C ARG A 392 -13.39 -6.17 -9.46
N GLY A 393 -13.35 -6.15 -10.79
CA GLY A 393 -12.11 -6.27 -11.55
C GLY A 393 -12.34 -6.81 -12.95
N CYS A 394 -11.26 -6.81 -13.72
CA CYS A 394 -11.22 -7.25 -15.10
C CYS A 394 -10.20 -8.40 -15.23
N HIS A 395 -10.54 -9.48 -15.91
CA HIS A 395 -9.54 -10.54 -16.17
C HIS A 395 -8.69 -10.27 -17.43
N GLY A 396 -8.83 -9.11 -18.07
CA GLY A 396 -8.00 -8.67 -19.21
C GLY A 396 -8.14 -9.48 -20.50
N ARG A 397 -9.08 -10.43 -20.57
CA ARG A 397 -9.31 -11.28 -21.74
C ARG A 397 -10.48 -10.75 -22.56
N LEU A 398 -10.30 -10.68 -23.86
CA LEU A 398 -11.35 -10.40 -24.83
C LEU A 398 -12.04 -11.72 -25.22
N PHE A 399 -13.32 -11.83 -24.91
CA PHE A 399 -14.14 -12.92 -25.41
C PHE A 399 -14.74 -12.53 -26.75
N LYS A 400 -14.48 -13.36 -27.75
CA LYS A 400 -15.16 -13.30 -29.04
C LYS A 400 -16.43 -14.12 -28.99
N PRO A 401 -17.51 -13.70 -29.66
CA PRO A 401 -17.75 -12.42 -30.36
C PRO A 401 -18.55 -11.41 -29.50
N TRP A 402 -17.90 -10.46 -28.84
CA TRP A 402 -18.58 -9.46 -27.97
C TRP A 402 -19.30 -8.36 -28.76
N THR A 403 -20.46 -7.86 -28.28
CA THR A 403 -21.15 -6.69 -28.87
C THR A 403 -22.07 -5.95 -27.88
N VAL A 404 -22.60 -4.80 -28.33
CA VAL A 404 -23.70 -4.03 -27.73
C VAL A 404 -24.93 -4.12 -28.66
N PRO A 405 -26.12 -4.47 -28.16
CA PRO A 405 -27.32 -4.59 -28.99
C PRO A 405 -27.81 -3.20 -29.43
N SER A 406 -28.47 -3.14 -30.60
CA SER A 406 -29.31 -1.98 -30.93
C SER A 406 -30.42 -1.89 -29.88
N ALA A 407 -30.73 -0.67 -29.45
CA ALA A 407 -31.63 -0.44 -28.33
C ALA A 407 -32.59 0.69 -28.66
N ASP A 408 -33.89 0.39 -28.59
CA ASP A 408 -34.96 1.36 -28.70
C ASP A 408 -35.41 1.83 -27.32
N ARG A 409 -36.08 2.98 -27.28
CA ARG A 409 -36.70 3.53 -26.06
C ARG A 409 -35.68 3.93 -24.98
N LEU A 410 -34.47 4.28 -25.37
CA LEU A 410 -33.48 4.83 -24.45
C LEU A 410 -33.94 6.18 -23.92
N LEU A 411 -33.60 6.47 -22.67
CA LEU A 411 -33.84 7.80 -22.10
C LEU A 411 -32.88 8.84 -22.74
N PRO A 412 -33.25 10.13 -22.76
CA PRO A 412 -32.45 11.17 -23.41
C PRO A 412 -30.97 11.16 -23.01
N GLY A 413 -30.07 11.29 -23.98
CA GLY A 413 -28.62 11.33 -23.82
C GLY A 413 -27.92 9.97 -23.74
N HIS A 414 -28.65 8.87 -23.54
CA HIS A 414 -28.03 7.55 -23.43
C HIS A 414 -27.55 7.00 -24.77
N ALA A 415 -28.26 7.24 -25.88
CA ALA A 415 -27.84 6.71 -27.18
C ALA A 415 -26.48 7.27 -27.60
N ASP A 416 -26.26 8.54 -27.33
CA ASP A 416 -25.02 9.25 -27.62
C ASP A 416 -23.86 8.82 -26.70
N ARG A 417 -24.14 8.56 -25.42
CA ARG A 417 -23.18 7.95 -24.49
C ARG A 417 -22.74 6.55 -24.93
N ILE A 418 -23.68 5.71 -25.38
CA ILE A 418 -23.36 4.35 -25.87
C ILE A 418 -22.41 4.47 -27.07
N ALA A 419 -22.71 5.36 -28.03
CA ALA A 419 -21.89 5.58 -29.20
C ALA A 419 -20.47 6.03 -28.83
N ARG A 420 -20.32 7.05 -27.97
CA ARG A 420 -19.00 7.51 -27.50
C ARG A 420 -18.22 6.42 -26.78
N ALA A 421 -18.87 5.65 -25.91
CA ALA A 421 -18.23 4.55 -25.20
C ALA A 421 -17.69 3.50 -26.18
N LEU A 422 -18.46 3.15 -27.22
CA LEU A 422 -18.04 2.22 -28.27
C LEU A 422 -16.88 2.77 -29.10
N THR A 423 -16.89 4.06 -29.45
CA THR A 423 -15.77 4.72 -30.15
C THR A 423 -14.50 4.68 -29.30
N SER A 424 -14.60 4.93 -28.00
CA SER A 424 -13.48 4.81 -27.06
C SER A 424 -12.96 3.38 -26.96
N VAL A 425 -13.84 2.38 -26.83
CA VAL A 425 -13.46 0.96 -26.82
C VAL A 425 -12.74 0.57 -28.11
N GLN A 426 -13.22 1.04 -29.26
CA GLN A 426 -12.58 0.79 -30.55
C GLN A 426 -11.14 1.33 -30.57
N GLU A 427 -10.92 2.53 -30.05
CA GLU A 427 -9.59 3.15 -30.02
C GLU A 427 -8.65 2.41 -29.06
N HIS A 428 -9.14 1.98 -27.90
CA HIS A 428 -8.38 1.11 -26.99
C HIS A 428 -7.97 -0.21 -27.66
N VAL A 429 -8.88 -0.85 -28.42
CA VAL A 429 -8.57 -2.07 -29.18
C VAL A 429 -7.49 -1.80 -30.24
N LYS A 430 -7.55 -0.67 -30.97
CA LYS A 430 -6.52 -0.30 -31.94
C LYS A 430 -5.16 -0.08 -31.28
N ASN A 431 -5.12 0.66 -30.17
CA ASN A 431 -3.90 0.91 -29.42
C ASN A 431 -3.26 -0.40 -28.98
N LYS A 432 -4.06 -1.34 -28.45
CA LYS A 432 -3.57 -2.68 -28.09
C LYS A 432 -3.03 -3.48 -29.26
N LEU A 433 -3.63 -3.36 -30.44
CA LEU A 433 -3.13 -4.01 -31.66
C LEU A 433 -1.83 -3.39 -32.18
N ARG A 434 -1.60 -2.09 -31.92
CA ARG A 434 -0.38 -1.35 -32.30
C ARG A 434 0.78 -1.56 -31.32
N GLU A 435 0.50 -1.87 -30.06
CA GLU A 435 1.53 -2.18 -29.05
C GLU A 435 2.32 -3.46 -29.39
N SER A 436 3.65 -3.43 -29.16
CA SER A 436 4.53 -4.59 -29.36
C SER A 436 4.09 -5.81 -28.54
N VAL A 437 4.02 -6.99 -29.17
CA VAL A 437 3.57 -8.22 -28.49
C VAL A 437 4.63 -8.74 -27.52
N LYS A 438 4.32 -8.79 -26.22
CA LYS A 438 5.11 -9.52 -25.21
C LYS A 438 5.03 -11.02 -25.51
N SER A 439 6.17 -11.71 -25.64
CA SER A 439 6.27 -13.08 -26.15
C SER A 439 5.64 -14.17 -25.25
N HIS A 440 5.36 -13.86 -23.97
CA HIS A 440 4.76 -14.78 -23.02
C HIS A 440 3.67 -14.09 -22.19
N VAL A 441 2.42 -14.16 -22.66
CA VAL A 441 1.26 -13.75 -21.87
C VAL A 441 0.53 -15.00 -21.39
N ARG A 442 0.50 -15.20 -20.08
CA ARG A 442 -0.23 -16.31 -19.46
C ARG A 442 -1.73 -16.01 -19.49
N LEU A 443 -2.54 -17.01 -19.82
CA LEU A 443 -4.00 -16.89 -19.78
C LEU A 443 -4.47 -16.73 -18.34
N GLU A 444 -5.11 -15.60 -18.04
CA GLU A 444 -5.63 -15.31 -16.72
C GLU A 444 -6.97 -16.00 -16.48
N ARG A 445 -7.23 -16.30 -15.21
CA ARG A 445 -8.49 -16.94 -14.81
C ARG A 445 -9.61 -15.91 -14.78
N THR A 446 -10.79 -16.35 -15.19
CA THR A 446 -11.96 -15.48 -15.30
C THR A 446 -12.80 -15.47 -14.01
N SER A 447 -12.51 -16.35 -13.05
CA SER A 447 -13.30 -16.52 -11.82
C SER A 447 -12.43 -16.38 -10.56
N VAL A 448 -12.95 -15.66 -9.56
CA VAL A 448 -12.41 -15.39 -8.20
C VAL A 448 -11.36 -16.38 -7.66
N VAL A 449 -11.68 -17.64 -7.39
CA VAL A 449 -11.25 -18.40 -6.19
C VAL A 449 -10.96 -17.53 -4.94
N GLY A 450 -11.90 -17.52 -3.98
CA GLY A 450 -11.78 -16.71 -2.76
C GLY A 450 -12.44 -15.32 -2.86
N GLY A 451 -13.16 -14.91 -1.82
CA GLY A 451 -12.99 -13.53 -1.35
C GLY A 451 -11.57 -13.46 -0.80
N SER A 452 -10.80 -12.46 -1.22
CA SER A 452 -9.33 -12.42 -1.24
C SER A 452 -8.66 -13.43 -2.19
N SER A 453 -8.13 -12.87 -3.28
CA SER A 453 -6.77 -13.07 -3.79
C SER A 453 -6.12 -14.42 -3.50
N ILE A 454 -6.19 -15.39 -4.41
CA ILE A 454 -5.00 -16.16 -4.86
C ILE A 454 -5.21 -16.52 -6.34
N ALA A 455 -4.70 -15.66 -7.22
CA ALA A 455 -4.29 -16.04 -8.56
C ALA A 455 -3.00 -15.33 -8.92
N ARG A 456 -1.89 -15.90 -8.45
CA ARG A 456 -0.60 -16.00 -9.15
C ARG A 456 -0.20 -14.72 -9.89
N GLU A 457 0.11 -13.70 -9.09
CA GLU A 457 0.98 -12.61 -9.50
C GLU A 457 2.29 -13.19 -10.06
N GLN A 458 2.80 -12.54 -11.10
CA GLN A 458 4.19 -12.71 -11.47
C GLN A 458 5.09 -12.36 -10.27
N PRO A 459 6.30 -12.92 -10.17
CA PRO A 459 7.11 -12.89 -8.94
C PRO A 459 7.60 -11.50 -8.48
N GLU A 460 7.12 -10.41 -9.08
CA GLU A 460 7.71 -9.08 -8.89
C GLU A 460 6.87 -8.13 -8.01
N ASP A 461 5.61 -8.47 -7.65
CA ASP A 461 4.73 -7.50 -6.93
C ASP A 461 4.13 -7.98 -5.58
N ASN A 462 4.17 -9.28 -5.27
CA ASN A 462 3.62 -9.81 -4.00
C ASN A 462 4.56 -9.59 -2.79
N SER A 463 5.85 -9.33 -3.03
CA SER A 463 6.77 -8.93 -1.97
C SER A 463 6.42 -7.54 -1.46
N SER A 464 6.12 -6.59 -2.35
CA SER A 464 5.87 -5.20 -1.99
C SER A 464 4.65 -5.03 -1.09
N ARG A 465 3.50 -5.60 -1.46
CA ARG A 465 2.27 -5.51 -0.64
C ARG A 465 2.37 -6.24 0.69
N ARG A 466 3.01 -7.42 0.73
CA ARG A 466 3.22 -8.15 2.00
C ARG A 466 4.23 -7.43 2.89
N SER A 467 5.29 -6.88 2.30
CA SER A 467 6.24 -6.02 2.98
C SER A 467 5.56 -4.76 3.53
N GLN A 468 4.62 -4.13 2.81
CA GLN A 468 3.88 -2.96 3.31
C GLN A 468 2.99 -3.29 4.50
N ILE A 469 2.25 -4.41 4.47
CA ILE A 469 1.43 -4.84 5.62
C ILE A 469 2.32 -5.20 6.82
N ASP A 470 3.38 -5.99 6.60
CA ASP A 470 4.33 -6.34 7.64
C ASP A 470 5.05 -5.07 8.18
N GLU A 471 5.31 -4.08 7.33
CA GLU A 471 5.89 -2.78 7.72
C GLU A 471 4.91 -1.96 8.59
N LEU A 472 3.63 -1.93 8.25
CA LEU A 472 2.61 -1.24 9.05
C LEU A 472 2.40 -1.92 10.41
N GLU A 473 2.34 -3.25 10.47
CA GLU A 473 2.24 -4.01 11.73
C GLU A 473 3.47 -3.78 12.63
N LYS A 474 4.67 -3.76 12.03
CA LYS A 474 5.91 -3.43 12.71
C LYS A 474 5.90 -1.97 13.21
N LYS A 475 5.51 -1.00 12.40
CA LYS A 475 5.40 0.43 12.82
C LYS A 475 4.42 0.62 13.98
N ALA A 476 3.26 -0.05 13.94
CA ALA A 476 2.29 -0.02 15.03
C ALA A 476 2.85 -0.64 16.32
N THR A 477 3.58 -1.75 16.21
CA THR A 477 4.26 -2.40 17.35
C THR A 477 5.33 -1.48 17.95
N HIS A 478 6.16 -0.85 17.12
CA HIS A 478 7.18 0.11 17.57
C HIS A 478 6.54 1.29 18.33
N ALA A 479 5.47 1.88 17.78
CA ALA A 479 4.74 2.97 18.42
C ALA A 479 4.12 2.55 19.76
N ARG A 480 3.55 1.34 19.84
CA ARG A 480 2.98 0.77 21.07
C ARG A 480 4.03 0.60 22.17
N VAL A 481 5.19 0.02 21.83
CA VAL A 481 6.30 -0.17 22.77
C VAL A 481 6.82 1.17 23.26
N ALA A 482 7.11 2.12 22.36
CA ALA A 482 7.55 3.46 22.72
C ALA A 482 6.55 4.20 23.63
N ALA A 483 5.23 4.07 23.36
CA ALA A 483 4.19 4.62 24.22
C ALA A 483 4.17 3.98 25.62
N SER A 484 4.39 2.67 25.73
CA SER A 484 4.48 1.96 27.02
C SER A 484 5.60 2.53 27.89
N PHE A 485 6.80 2.72 27.33
CA PHE A 485 7.90 3.28 28.09
C PHE A 485 7.71 4.77 28.43
N ARG A 486 7.02 5.57 27.58
CA ARG A 486 6.66 6.97 27.91
C ARG A 486 5.73 7.06 29.13
N ARG A 487 4.72 6.20 29.22
CA ARG A 487 3.83 6.12 30.39
C ARG A 487 4.60 5.78 31.67
N GLN A 488 5.57 4.86 31.59
CA GLN A 488 6.42 4.51 32.74
C GLN A 488 7.28 5.68 33.24
N SER A 489 7.69 6.62 32.36
CA SER A 489 8.41 7.83 32.78
C SER A 489 7.50 8.90 33.40
N GLU A 490 6.26 9.04 32.94
CA GLU A 490 5.28 10.02 33.44
C GLU A 490 4.76 9.68 34.84
N ASP A 491 4.64 8.40 35.18
CA ASP A 491 4.28 7.94 36.53
C ASP A 491 5.28 8.37 37.63
N THR A 492 6.46 8.87 37.25
CA THR A 492 7.50 9.37 38.18
C THR A 492 7.40 10.87 38.48
N VAL A 493 6.59 11.62 37.72
CA VAL A 493 6.39 13.08 37.91
C VAL A 493 4.89 13.38 38.07
N THR A 494 4.28 12.82 39.11
CA THR A 494 3.01 13.34 39.63
C THR A 494 3.25 13.89 41.04
N PRO A 495 2.91 15.17 41.31
CA PRO A 495 2.92 15.69 42.67
C PRO A 495 1.95 14.87 43.52
N PHE A 496 2.38 14.51 44.71
CA PHE A 496 1.61 13.75 45.70
C PHE A 496 0.25 14.43 45.95
N ILE A 497 -0.84 13.86 45.41
CA ILE A 497 -2.21 14.22 45.81
C ILE A 497 -2.66 13.21 46.87
N PRO A 498 -2.93 13.63 48.11
CA PRO A 498 -3.39 12.74 49.17
C PRO A 498 -4.70 12.06 48.79
N ARG A 499 -4.83 10.77 49.10
CA ARG A 499 -6.05 9.98 48.88
C ARG A 499 -7.21 10.64 49.63
N GLY A 500 -8.21 11.06 48.88
CA GLY A 500 -9.39 11.78 49.38
C GLY A 500 -9.95 12.82 48.41
N PHE A 501 -9.32 13.05 47.25
CA PHE A 501 -9.86 13.95 46.23
C PHE A 501 -10.72 13.21 45.21
N ASP A 502 -12.00 13.53 45.26
CA ASP A 502 -13.05 13.19 44.32
C ASP A 502 -12.61 13.53 42.88
N ARG A 503 -12.70 12.55 41.97
CA ARG A 503 -12.17 12.66 40.59
C ARG A 503 -12.99 13.60 39.70
N ASP A 504 -14.10 14.14 40.21
CA ASP A 504 -15.11 14.91 39.48
C ASP A 504 -14.88 16.43 39.42
N ARG A 505 -13.70 16.97 39.79
CA ARG A 505 -13.53 18.45 39.92
C ARG A 505 -12.22 19.09 39.45
N LEU A 506 -11.46 18.51 38.53
CA LEU A 506 -10.32 19.22 37.91
C LEU A 506 -10.76 19.89 36.59
N ALA A 507 -10.74 21.22 36.57
CA ALA A 507 -10.87 21.98 35.33
C ALA A 507 -9.58 21.81 34.51
N LEU A 508 -9.73 21.44 33.24
CA LEU A 508 -8.64 21.31 32.26
C LEU A 508 -8.54 22.61 31.45
N GLU A 509 -7.39 22.92 30.88
CA GLU A 509 -7.25 24.09 30.00
C GLU A 509 -7.93 23.82 28.66
N CYS A 510 -8.56 24.87 28.10
CA CYS A 510 -9.21 24.76 26.80
C CYS A 510 -8.17 24.66 25.68
N ASP A 511 -8.28 23.64 24.83
CA ASP A 511 -7.37 23.30 23.72
C ASP A 511 -7.19 24.41 22.65
N ILE A 512 -7.85 25.56 22.78
CA ILE A 512 -7.88 26.66 21.80
C ILE A 512 -7.52 28.02 22.42
N CYS A 513 -7.78 28.24 23.70
CA CYS A 513 -7.63 29.56 24.31
C CYS A 513 -7.12 29.50 25.75
N ASP A 514 -6.69 28.32 26.18
CA ASP A 514 -6.05 28.02 27.47
C ASP A 514 -6.89 28.38 28.71
N ARG A 515 -8.16 28.73 28.51
CA ARG A 515 -9.10 29.00 29.61
C ARG A 515 -9.50 27.70 30.28
N MET A 516 -9.39 27.68 31.60
CA MET A 516 -9.90 26.60 32.44
C MET A 516 -11.37 26.27 32.12
N THR A 517 -11.63 24.99 31.85
CA THR A 517 -12.92 24.46 31.46
C THR A 517 -13.17 23.08 32.08
N ARG A 518 -14.45 22.78 32.30
CA ARG A 518 -14.94 21.44 32.67
C ARG A 518 -15.75 20.80 31.55
N ARG A 519 -15.88 21.51 30.43
CA ARG A 519 -16.61 21.05 29.26
C ARG A 519 -15.67 20.26 28.38
N SER A 520 -16.03 19.00 28.17
CA SER A 520 -15.37 18.10 27.24
C SER A 520 -16.03 18.18 25.86
N CYS A 521 -15.32 17.70 24.85
CA CYS A 521 -15.82 17.58 23.48
C CYS A 521 -17.15 16.80 23.47
N SER A 522 -18.20 17.41 22.94
CA SER A 522 -19.55 16.84 22.87
C SER A 522 -19.65 15.58 22.00
N ILE A 523 -18.62 15.27 21.19
CA ILE A 523 -18.63 14.12 20.28
C ILE A 523 -17.86 12.94 20.86
N CYS A 524 -16.58 13.12 21.20
CA CYS A 524 -15.73 12.00 21.63
C CYS A 524 -15.36 12.03 23.12
N ASN A 525 -15.78 13.07 23.85
CA ASN A 525 -15.51 13.28 25.28
C ASN A 525 -14.01 13.33 25.68
N LYS A 526 -13.09 13.49 24.72
CA LYS A 526 -11.62 13.45 24.94
C LYS A 526 -10.89 14.80 24.87
N GLY A 527 -11.51 15.85 24.29
CA GLY A 527 -10.90 17.20 24.17
C GLY A 527 -11.53 18.20 25.14
N SER A 528 -10.80 19.24 25.54
CA SER A 528 -11.26 20.21 26.55
C SER A 528 -11.57 21.56 25.89
N PHE A 529 -12.83 22.03 25.99
CA PHE A 529 -13.25 23.27 25.34
C PHE A 529 -14.05 24.18 26.27
N CYS A 530 -13.70 25.46 26.39
CA CYS A 530 -14.40 26.39 27.30
C CYS A 530 -15.78 26.83 26.79
N SER A 531 -16.06 26.65 25.50
CA SER A 531 -17.30 27.07 24.85
C SER A 531 -17.56 26.25 23.59
N GLU A 532 -18.81 26.26 23.10
CA GLU A 532 -19.13 25.71 21.78
C GLU A 532 -18.40 26.42 20.64
N GLY A 533 -17.98 27.67 20.84
CA GLY A 533 -17.19 28.42 19.87
C GLY A 533 -15.77 27.87 19.75
N CYS A 534 -15.10 27.61 20.88
CA CYS A 534 -13.81 26.93 20.91
C CYS A 534 -13.92 25.50 20.40
N GLU A 535 -14.97 24.80 20.80
CA GLU A 535 -15.27 23.46 20.30
C GLU A 535 -15.62 23.43 18.80
N ARG A 536 -16.15 24.50 18.22
CA ARG A 536 -16.34 24.60 16.76
C ARG A 536 -15.04 24.85 16.01
N LYS A 537 -14.07 25.53 16.63
CA LYS A 537 -12.78 25.86 16.02
C LYS A 537 -11.83 24.66 15.90
N ARG A 538 -11.98 23.62 16.74
CA ARG A 538 -11.23 22.33 16.75
C ARG A 538 -10.03 22.28 15.80
N SER A 539 -8.83 22.49 16.34
CA SER A 539 -7.58 22.46 15.59
C SER A 539 -6.59 21.46 16.19
N GLY A 540 -5.54 21.13 15.44
CA GLY A 540 -4.44 20.28 15.91
C GLY A 540 -4.82 18.81 16.10
N SER A 541 -4.12 18.12 17.01
CA SER A 541 -4.20 16.66 17.21
C SER A 541 -5.60 16.14 17.57
N HIS A 542 -6.45 16.98 18.18
CA HIS A 542 -7.81 16.58 18.52
C HIS A 542 -8.70 16.39 17.28
N LEU A 543 -8.49 17.16 16.20
CA LEU A 543 -9.24 17.01 14.95
C LEU A 543 -9.01 15.62 14.32
N PHE A 544 -7.78 15.10 14.40
CA PHE A 544 -7.39 13.78 13.88
C PHE A 544 -7.93 12.62 14.71
N THR A 545 -8.47 12.88 15.90
CA THR A 545 -8.99 11.86 16.84
C THR A 545 -10.47 12.03 17.17
N CYS A 546 -11.11 13.10 16.71
CA CYS A 546 -12.52 13.45 16.94
C CYS A 546 -13.22 13.74 15.61
N SER A 547 -13.71 12.70 14.96
CA SER A 547 -14.20 12.74 13.57
C SER A 547 -15.59 13.40 13.45
N LYS A 548 -15.65 14.71 13.22
CA LYS A 548 -16.89 15.42 12.80
C LYS A 548 -16.94 15.69 11.29
N ARG A 549 -15.78 15.85 10.65
CA ARG A 549 -15.63 16.04 9.19
C ARG A 549 -14.43 15.26 8.67
N SER A 550 -14.41 14.99 7.38
CA SER A 550 -13.26 14.42 6.69
C SER A 550 -12.02 15.31 6.87
N ILE A 551 -10.88 14.67 7.09
CA ILE A 551 -9.58 15.32 7.16
C ILE A 551 -9.09 15.53 5.73
N THR A 552 -8.61 16.72 5.44
CA THR A 552 -8.15 17.14 4.11
C THR A 552 -6.65 17.40 4.13
N SER A 553 -6.00 17.46 2.95
CA SER A 553 -4.59 17.88 2.86
C SER A 553 -4.34 19.27 3.45
N ALA A 554 -5.34 20.16 3.47
CA ALA A 554 -5.23 21.44 4.13
C ALA A 554 -5.06 21.30 5.66
N ASP A 555 -5.69 20.29 6.27
CA ASP A 555 -5.60 20.03 7.72
C ASP A 555 -4.21 19.52 8.10
N TYR A 556 -3.62 18.66 7.25
CA TYR A 556 -2.23 18.21 7.39
C TYR A 556 -1.25 19.39 7.23
N LEU A 557 -1.44 20.23 6.21
CA LEU A 557 -0.63 21.45 6.07
C LEU A 557 -0.75 22.37 7.29
N TRP A 558 -1.97 22.59 7.79
CA TRP A 558 -2.22 23.44 8.96
C TRP A 558 -1.52 22.92 10.22
N MET A 559 -1.43 21.60 10.38
CA MET A 559 -0.65 20.96 11.44
C MET A 559 0.85 21.21 11.26
N SER A 560 1.39 21.01 10.05
CA SER A 560 2.80 21.31 9.75
C SER A 560 3.15 22.78 10.00
N LEU A 561 2.24 23.71 9.70
CA LEU A 561 2.41 25.14 9.97
C LEU A 561 2.39 25.47 11.46
N ALA A 562 1.53 24.80 12.24
CA ALA A 562 1.47 24.95 13.69
C ALA A 562 2.78 24.48 14.35
N ASP A 563 3.34 23.36 13.87
CA ASP A 563 4.58 22.77 14.36
C ASP A 563 5.85 23.41 13.73
N ASP A 564 5.69 24.41 12.85
CA ASP A 564 6.76 25.04 12.06
C ASP A 564 7.67 24.01 11.35
N ARG A 565 7.06 22.95 10.83
CA ARG A 565 7.71 21.83 10.17
C ARG A 565 7.40 21.82 8.69
N MET A 566 8.33 21.34 7.88
CA MET A 566 8.06 21.05 6.47
C MET A 566 7.09 19.86 6.36
N PRO A 567 6.01 19.95 5.55
CA PRO A 567 5.13 18.81 5.31
C PRO A 567 5.88 17.65 4.64
N ASP A 568 5.54 16.43 5.04
CA ASP A 568 6.11 15.19 4.51
C ASP A 568 5.07 14.39 3.70
N GLU A 569 3.78 14.76 3.80
CA GLU A 569 2.65 14.09 3.17
C GLU A 569 2.57 14.40 1.66
N GLY A 570 2.58 13.36 0.82
CA GLY A 570 2.56 13.49 -0.64
C GLY A 570 1.43 14.37 -1.18
N ASP A 571 0.21 14.18 -0.66
CA ASP A 571 -0.96 14.96 -1.05
C ASP A 571 -0.81 16.45 -0.71
N VAL A 572 -0.18 16.78 0.43
CA VAL A 572 0.10 18.17 0.83
C VAL A 572 1.13 18.79 -0.10
N LEU A 573 2.17 18.02 -0.44
CA LEU A 573 3.23 18.48 -1.31
C LEU A 573 2.74 18.78 -2.73
N GLU A 574 1.81 17.97 -3.22
CA GLU A 574 1.15 18.14 -4.52
C GLU A 574 0.16 19.32 -4.51
N ASP A 575 -0.76 19.34 -3.54
CA ASP A 575 -1.90 20.26 -3.52
C ASP A 575 -1.53 21.72 -3.28
N PHE A 576 -0.46 21.95 -2.52
CA PHE A 576 -0.05 23.28 -2.08
C PHE A 576 1.25 23.76 -2.75
N GLY A 577 1.71 23.05 -3.78
CA GLY A 577 2.76 23.50 -4.69
C GLY A 577 4.20 23.23 -4.24
N PHE A 578 4.42 22.51 -3.15
CA PHE A 578 5.78 22.17 -2.69
C PHE A 578 6.54 21.24 -3.66
N ASN A 579 5.82 20.50 -4.52
CA ASN A 579 6.44 19.74 -5.61
C ASN A 579 6.90 20.61 -6.79
N ASN A 580 6.40 21.84 -6.91
CA ASN A 580 6.73 22.76 -8.01
C ASN A 580 7.89 23.71 -7.69
N THR A 581 8.45 23.65 -6.48
CA THR A 581 9.57 24.51 -6.08
C THR A 581 10.89 24.02 -6.64
N SER A 582 11.73 24.93 -7.12
CA SER A 582 13.01 24.61 -7.75
C SER A 582 14.13 24.23 -6.78
N SER A 583 13.98 24.54 -5.50
CA SER A 583 14.97 24.22 -4.46
C SER A 583 14.31 24.00 -3.09
N TYR A 584 15.05 23.42 -2.14
CA TYR A 584 14.56 23.34 -0.76
C TYR A 584 14.45 24.73 -0.10
N GLN A 585 15.31 25.67 -0.48
CA GLN A 585 15.16 27.06 -0.04
C GLN A 585 13.81 27.62 -0.50
N ASP A 586 13.42 27.39 -1.75
CA ASP A 586 12.10 27.76 -2.27
C ASP A 586 10.95 27.09 -1.49
N ARG A 587 11.10 25.85 -1.04
CA ARG A 587 10.13 25.19 -0.13
C ARG A 587 10.00 25.90 1.20
N THR A 588 11.11 26.32 1.81
CA THR A 588 11.06 27.09 3.07
C THR A 588 10.41 28.46 2.88
N TYR A 589 10.59 29.10 1.73
CA TYR A 589 9.94 30.37 1.42
C TYR A 589 8.44 30.18 1.16
N LEU A 590 8.04 29.09 0.51
CA LEU A 590 6.64 28.72 0.35
C LEU A 590 5.97 28.37 1.68
N LEU A 591 6.65 27.63 2.56
CA LEU A 591 6.16 27.38 3.93
C LEU A 591 6.00 28.70 4.69
N GLY A 592 6.97 29.61 4.60
CA GLY A 592 6.89 30.95 5.20
C GLY A 592 5.69 31.76 4.70
N LEU A 593 5.36 31.65 3.41
CA LEU A 593 4.17 32.28 2.82
C LEU A 593 2.87 31.74 3.43
N TYR A 594 2.74 30.42 3.55
CA TYR A 594 1.57 29.80 4.20
C TYR A 594 1.53 30.07 5.71
N ARG A 595 2.69 30.15 6.36
CA ARG A 595 2.78 30.47 7.79
C ARG A 595 2.32 31.88 8.11
N GLY A 596 2.54 32.85 7.22
CA GLY A 596 1.97 34.19 7.38
C GLY A 596 0.44 34.19 7.36
N LEU A 597 -0.20 33.32 6.54
CA LEU A 597 -1.66 33.14 6.57
C LEU A 597 -2.12 32.51 7.88
N TYR A 598 -1.42 31.48 8.37
CA TYR A 598 -1.70 30.83 9.65
C TYR A 598 -1.61 31.82 10.82
N LEU A 599 -0.52 32.58 10.91
CA LEU A 599 -0.26 33.55 11.98
C LEU A 599 -1.21 34.75 11.95
N SER A 600 -1.86 35.03 10.82
CA SER A 600 -2.88 36.09 10.74
C SER A 600 -4.10 35.82 11.64
N GLY A 601 -4.34 34.55 11.99
CA GLY A 601 -5.53 34.12 12.74
C GLY A 601 -6.87 34.37 12.05
N SER A 602 -6.84 34.85 10.80
CA SER A 602 -8.03 35.30 10.05
C SER A 602 -8.64 34.21 9.18
N PHE A 603 -7.93 33.09 8.99
CA PHE A 603 -8.31 31.98 8.13
C PHE A 603 -8.19 30.65 8.86
N SER A 604 -8.85 29.63 8.34
CA SER A 604 -8.80 28.25 8.81
C SER A 604 -8.31 27.28 7.74
N ALA A 605 -7.96 26.06 8.14
CA ALA A 605 -7.65 24.96 7.21
C ALA A 605 -8.80 24.71 6.21
N GLU A 606 -10.05 24.88 6.66
CA GLU A 606 -11.24 24.74 5.80
C GLU A 606 -11.31 25.82 4.72
N ASP A 607 -10.92 27.05 5.04
CA ASP A 607 -10.86 28.13 4.04
C ASP A 607 -9.78 27.84 3.01
N LEU A 608 -8.62 27.36 3.46
CA LEU A 608 -7.54 26.96 2.56
C LEU A 608 -7.95 25.80 1.64
N HIS A 609 -8.66 24.81 2.18
CA HIS A 609 -9.23 23.71 1.40
C HIS A 609 -10.25 24.20 0.36
N LYS A 610 -11.15 25.11 0.73
CA LYS A 610 -12.12 25.74 -0.18
C LYS A 610 -11.43 26.52 -1.28
N TRP A 611 -10.36 27.26 -0.97
CA TRP A 611 -9.64 28.03 -1.98
C TRP A 611 -8.90 27.12 -2.97
N ARG A 612 -8.29 26.04 -2.46
CA ARG A 612 -7.62 25.01 -3.28
C ARG A 612 -8.62 24.31 -4.19
N THR A 613 -9.72 23.79 -3.66
CA THR A 613 -10.76 23.08 -4.45
C THR A 613 -11.51 24.00 -5.41
N GLY A 614 -11.71 25.27 -5.05
CA GLY A 614 -12.31 26.28 -5.91
C GLY A 614 -11.36 26.85 -6.97
N GLY A 615 -10.07 26.48 -6.98
CA GLY A 615 -9.08 27.00 -7.93
C GLY A 615 -8.74 28.48 -7.75
N ILE A 616 -9.05 29.06 -6.57
CA ILE A 616 -8.85 30.49 -6.25
C ILE A 616 -7.76 30.71 -5.18
N LEU A 617 -6.95 29.68 -4.89
CA LEU A 617 -5.91 29.72 -3.86
C LEU A 617 -4.91 30.86 -4.05
N ALA A 618 -4.34 30.99 -5.25
CA ALA A 618 -3.38 32.06 -5.56
C ALA A 618 -3.99 33.46 -5.41
N GLU A 619 -5.22 33.65 -5.90
CA GLU A 619 -5.95 34.92 -5.80
C GLU A 619 -6.17 35.34 -4.35
N LYS A 620 -6.59 34.40 -3.49
CA LYS A 620 -6.85 34.66 -2.07
C LYS A 620 -5.58 34.96 -1.27
N ILE A 621 -4.47 34.30 -1.60
CA ILE A 621 -3.15 34.60 -1.02
C ILE A 621 -2.71 36.02 -1.41
N GLU A 622 -2.85 36.37 -2.68
CA GLU A 622 -2.53 37.72 -3.16
C GLU A 622 -3.41 38.79 -2.49
N GLU A 623 -4.72 38.58 -2.43
CA GLU A 623 -5.67 39.49 -1.76
C GLU A 623 -5.25 39.78 -0.31
N PHE A 624 -4.89 38.75 0.45
CA PHE A 624 -4.43 38.88 1.84
C PHE A 624 -3.15 39.73 1.94
N TYR A 625 -2.09 39.37 1.19
CA TYR A 625 -0.81 40.05 1.30
C TYR A 625 -0.81 41.45 0.68
N TYR A 626 -1.61 41.71 -0.35
CA TYR A 626 -1.81 43.08 -0.86
C TYR A 626 -2.52 43.98 0.14
N GLY A 627 -3.37 43.42 1.01
CA GLY A 627 -4.01 44.14 2.12
C GLY A 627 -3.03 44.60 3.22
N ILE A 628 -1.81 44.04 3.27
CA ILE A 628 -0.75 44.45 4.21
C ILE A 628 0.05 45.60 3.59
N PRO A 629 0.45 46.64 4.36
CA PRO A 629 1.33 47.70 3.87
C PRO A 629 2.65 47.15 3.29
N GLU A 630 3.14 47.72 2.21
CA GLU A 630 4.29 47.19 1.44
C GLU A 630 5.54 46.93 2.30
N GLN A 631 5.85 47.85 3.22
CA GLN A 631 6.96 47.75 4.18
C GLN A 631 6.83 46.62 5.22
N SER A 632 5.65 45.99 5.33
CA SER A 632 5.30 44.99 6.35
C SER A 632 4.96 43.62 5.76
N ARG A 633 5.09 43.42 4.44
CA ARG A 633 4.76 42.16 3.75
C ARG A 633 5.77 41.03 3.94
N GLY A 634 6.94 41.33 4.51
CA GLY A 634 8.04 40.36 4.70
C GLY A 634 8.70 39.92 3.38
N GLY A 635 9.66 39.00 3.47
CA GLY A 635 10.45 38.52 2.32
C GLY A 635 9.80 37.39 1.50
N TYR A 636 8.80 36.70 2.06
CA TYR A 636 8.18 35.52 1.43
C TYR A 636 7.21 35.90 0.30
N PHE A 637 6.43 36.96 0.46
CA PHE A 637 5.48 37.39 -0.57
C PHE A 637 6.15 37.97 -1.83
N PRO A 638 7.20 38.82 -1.74
CA PRO A 638 7.98 39.23 -2.91
C PRO A 638 8.60 38.05 -3.66
N TRP A 639 9.09 37.03 -2.93
CA TRP A 639 9.57 35.78 -3.55
C TRP A 639 8.43 35.05 -4.27
N TYR A 640 7.24 34.95 -3.68
CA TYR A 640 6.09 34.32 -4.32
C TYR A 640 5.68 35.04 -5.62
N LEU A 641 5.71 36.37 -5.65
CA LEU A 641 5.39 37.14 -6.86
C LEU A 641 6.34 36.83 -8.03
N GLN A 642 7.59 36.47 -7.75
CA GLN A 642 8.57 36.01 -8.74
C GLN A 642 8.39 34.52 -9.10
N ASN A 643 7.67 33.75 -8.27
CA ASN A 643 7.49 32.31 -8.38
C ASN A 643 6.01 31.88 -8.47
N ARG A 644 5.15 32.71 -9.08
CA ARG A 644 3.69 32.44 -9.20
C ARG A 644 3.34 31.09 -9.82
N HIS A 645 4.24 30.55 -10.66
CA HIS A 645 4.10 29.24 -11.28
C HIS A 645 3.96 28.09 -10.28
N VAL A 646 4.50 28.24 -9.06
CA VAL A 646 4.51 27.22 -8.00
C VAL A 646 3.10 26.79 -7.59
N LEU A 647 2.10 27.68 -7.69
CA LEU A 647 0.69 27.40 -7.36
C LEU A 647 -0.22 27.29 -8.58
N SER A 648 0.33 27.20 -9.80
CA SER A 648 -0.46 27.24 -11.05
C SER A 648 -1.04 25.87 -11.46
N ARG A 649 -0.42 24.76 -11.03
CA ARG A 649 -0.91 23.38 -11.23
C ARG A 649 -0.40 22.45 -10.13
N PRO A 650 -1.09 21.37 -9.76
CA PRO A 650 -0.53 20.34 -8.88
C PRO A 650 0.69 19.68 -9.53
N GLY A 651 1.79 19.55 -8.78
CA GLY A 651 3.04 18.96 -9.26
C GLY A 651 3.18 17.50 -8.82
N THR A 652 3.53 16.60 -9.73
CA THR A 652 3.69 15.17 -9.41
C THR A 652 5.02 14.90 -8.67
N GLU A 653 5.06 13.87 -7.80
CA GLU A 653 6.28 13.47 -7.06
C GLU A 653 7.51 13.22 -7.95
N GLY A 654 7.29 12.69 -9.16
CA GLY A 654 8.35 12.40 -10.13
C GLY A 654 9.03 13.66 -10.68
N GLU A 655 8.27 14.72 -10.93
CA GLU A 655 8.79 16.00 -11.41
C GLU A 655 9.58 16.72 -10.30
N GLY A 656 9.09 16.71 -9.06
CA GLY A 656 9.76 17.32 -7.91
C GLY A 656 11.11 16.66 -7.57
N SER A 657 11.16 15.33 -7.61
CA SER A 657 12.37 14.56 -7.29
C SER A 657 13.50 14.74 -8.32
N GLN A 658 13.16 14.79 -9.61
CA GLN A 658 14.15 15.02 -10.68
C GLN A 658 14.71 16.44 -10.69
N HIS A 659 13.86 17.44 -10.41
CA HIS A 659 14.30 18.83 -10.33
C HIS A 659 15.25 19.06 -9.16
N LEU A 660 14.92 18.55 -7.96
CA LEU A 660 15.76 18.65 -6.76
C LEU A 660 17.16 18.05 -6.98
N ILE A 661 17.26 16.84 -7.54
CA ILE A 661 18.54 16.14 -7.76
C ILE A 661 19.44 16.88 -8.75
N ALA A 662 18.88 17.46 -9.83
CA ALA A 662 19.64 18.22 -10.81
C ALA A 662 20.27 19.49 -10.20
N THR A 663 19.46 20.31 -9.52
CA THR A 663 19.96 21.51 -8.80
C THR A 663 20.92 21.19 -7.65
N PHE A 664 20.80 20.01 -7.02
CA PHE A 664 21.58 19.65 -5.84
C PHE A 664 23.08 19.51 -6.12
N TYR A 665 23.45 18.89 -7.25
CA TYR A 665 24.86 18.63 -7.59
C TYR A 665 25.47 19.67 -8.54
N ASP A 666 24.66 20.42 -9.28
CA ASP A 666 25.17 21.40 -10.26
C ASP A 666 26.02 22.51 -9.63
N LYS A 667 25.66 22.96 -8.41
CA LYS A 667 26.38 24.01 -7.67
C LYS A 667 27.81 23.62 -7.28
N VAL A 668 28.06 22.32 -7.08
CA VAL A 668 29.35 21.80 -6.58
C VAL A 668 30.17 21.08 -7.65
N LYS A 669 29.63 20.92 -8.86
CA LYS A 669 30.28 20.28 -10.00
C LYS A 669 31.64 20.89 -10.35
N SER A 670 31.80 22.21 -10.14
CA SER A 670 33.06 22.92 -10.38
C SER A 670 34.21 22.49 -9.45
N TYR A 671 33.91 21.89 -8.29
CA TYR A 671 34.90 21.39 -7.33
C TYR A 671 35.53 20.05 -7.74
N LEU A 672 34.93 19.34 -8.71
CA LEU A 672 35.50 18.14 -9.29
C LEU A 672 36.60 18.47 -10.31
N ASP A 673 37.57 17.54 -10.42
CA ASP A 673 38.54 17.53 -11.51
C ASP A 673 37.82 17.51 -12.87
N VAL A 674 38.42 18.13 -13.89
CA VAL A 674 37.81 18.30 -15.23
C VAL A 674 37.26 16.98 -15.79
N ASN A 675 37.99 15.88 -15.59
CA ASN A 675 37.61 14.55 -16.07
C ASN A 675 36.39 13.94 -15.35
N ASP A 676 36.03 14.46 -14.18
CA ASP A 676 34.94 13.97 -13.35
C ASP A 676 33.71 14.88 -13.38
N ARG A 677 33.81 16.08 -13.95
CA ARG A 677 32.69 17.03 -14.03
C ARG A 677 31.51 16.49 -14.82
N ASN A 678 31.73 15.65 -15.81
CA ASN A 678 30.64 15.06 -16.61
C ASN A 678 30.07 13.78 -16.01
N LYS A 679 30.60 13.33 -14.86
CA LYS A 679 30.15 12.14 -14.17
C LYS A 679 29.07 12.49 -13.15
N THR A 680 28.11 11.60 -13.00
CA THR A 680 27.16 11.62 -11.90
C THR A 680 27.85 11.21 -10.59
N ALA A 681 27.29 11.58 -9.44
CA ALA A 681 27.86 11.24 -8.13
C ALA A 681 28.15 9.74 -7.98
N LYS A 682 27.28 8.87 -8.52
CA LYS A 682 27.43 7.40 -8.47
C LYS A 682 28.61 6.86 -9.30
N GLU A 683 29.07 7.60 -10.30
CA GLU A 683 30.15 7.21 -11.21
C GLU A 683 31.55 7.61 -10.70
N LEU A 684 31.61 8.40 -9.61
CA LEU A 684 32.87 8.81 -8.99
C LEU A 684 33.55 7.63 -8.27
N LYS A 685 34.83 7.43 -8.58
CA LYS A 685 35.72 6.45 -7.94
C LYS A 685 37.01 7.15 -7.49
N PRO A 686 37.65 6.73 -6.38
CA PRO A 686 37.24 5.67 -5.44
C PRO A 686 36.02 6.08 -4.58
N GLU A 687 35.49 5.14 -3.78
CA GLU A 687 34.29 5.42 -2.95
C GLU A 687 34.46 6.64 -2.03
N ALA A 688 35.67 6.86 -1.52
CA ALA A 688 35.98 8.03 -0.69
C ALA A 688 35.70 9.35 -1.42
N LYS A 689 35.95 9.41 -2.74
CA LYS A 689 35.67 10.58 -3.58
C LYS A 689 34.17 10.82 -3.74
N ARG A 690 33.39 9.76 -3.96
CA ARG A 690 31.92 9.83 -4.01
C ARG A 690 31.34 10.30 -2.68
N ASP A 691 31.74 9.66 -1.57
CA ASP A 691 31.19 9.93 -0.25
C ASP A 691 31.51 11.39 0.17
N ALA A 692 32.73 11.87 -0.13
CA ALA A 692 33.12 13.28 0.04
C ALA A 692 32.36 14.25 -0.88
N TYR A 693 32.07 13.87 -2.13
CA TYR A 693 31.31 14.72 -3.07
C TYR A 693 29.86 14.91 -2.60
N ASN A 694 29.25 13.85 -2.07
CA ASN A 694 27.91 13.92 -1.48
C ASN A 694 27.91 14.84 -0.25
N LEU A 695 28.92 14.75 0.64
CA LEU A 695 29.04 15.65 1.78
C LEU A 695 29.18 17.11 1.31
N LEU A 696 30.05 17.36 0.32
CA LEU A 696 30.25 18.69 -0.27
C LEU A 696 28.94 19.28 -0.80
N ALA A 697 28.16 18.49 -1.55
CA ALA A 697 26.85 18.90 -2.05
C ALA A 697 25.93 19.29 -0.89
N THR A 698 25.79 18.43 0.11
CA THR A 698 24.95 18.65 1.30
C THR A 698 25.33 19.94 2.04
N VAL A 699 26.61 20.13 2.36
CA VAL A 699 27.04 21.31 3.13
C VAL A 699 26.99 22.61 2.31
N SER A 700 27.11 22.54 0.97
CA SER A 700 27.00 23.70 0.06
C SER A 700 25.59 24.31 -0.03
N HIS A 701 24.59 23.51 0.30
CA HIS A 701 23.18 23.92 0.43
C HIS A 701 22.79 24.18 1.90
N GLN A 702 23.78 24.25 2.80
CA GLN A 702 23.58 24.46 4.24
C GLN A 702 22.81 23.34 4.93
N PHE A 703 22.69 22.17 4.31
CA PHE A 703 22.13 20.99 4.95
C PHE A 703 23.17 20.28 5.80
N MET A 704 22.66 19.37 6.63
CA MET A 704 23.43 18.36 7.33
C MET A 704 23.08 16.99 6.75
N PRO A 705 24.02 16.04 6.72
CA PRO A 705 23.68 14.66 6.39
C PRO A 705 22.55 14.16 7.29
N ASN A 706 21.58 13.45 6.71
CA ASN A 706 20.52 12.81 7.49
C ASN A 706 21.08 11.53 8.15
N PRO A 707 20.67 11.14 9.38
CA PRO A 707 21.05 9.86 9.98
C PRO A 707 20.83 8.63 9.08
N ILE A 708 19.88 8.65 8.15
CA ILE A 708 19.68 7.57 7.16
C ILE A 708 20.84 7.48 6.15
N GLU A 709 21.58 8.57 5.95
CA GLU A 709 22.70 8.64 5.02
C GLU A 709 23.98 8.08 5.65
N LYS A 710 24.69 7.22 4.89
CA LYS A 710 26.04 6.72 5.27
C LYS A 710 27.03 7.85 5.61
N ASN A 711 26.85 9.03 5.02
CA ASN A 711 27.71 10.19 5.27
C ASN A 711 27.58 10.72 6.71
N TRP A 712 26.41 10.61 7.34
CA TRP A 712 26.24 11.00 8.74
C TRP A 712 27.12 10.16 9.67
N TYR A 713 27.13 8.84 9.47
CA TYR A 713 28.05 7.95 10.19
C TYR A 713 29.51 8.17 9.80
N SER A 714 29.81 8.17 8.50
CA SER A 714 31.18 8.14 7.98
C SER A 714 32.01 9.37 8.35
N PHE A 715 31.36 10.54 8.41
CA PHE A 715 31.97 11.81 8.74
C PHE A 715 31.81 12.20 10.22
N GLY A 716 31.38 11.26 11.07
CA GLY A 716 31.45 11.42 12.52
C GLY A 716 30.29 12.17 13.17
N PHE A 717 29.20 12.45 12.45
CA PHE A 717 28.00 13.04 13.06
C PHE A 717 27.39 12.11 14.12
N VAL A 718 27.55 10.79 13.96
CA VAL A 718 27.20 9.80 14.99
C VAL A 718 27.86 10.03 16.35
N THR A 719 28.95 10.77 16.41
CA THR A 719 29.64 11.07 17.68
C THR A 719 29.01 12.24 18.44
N CYS A 720 28.17 13.06 17.78
CA CYS A 720 27.54 14.24 18.34
C CYS A 720 26.42 13.89 19.32
N ARG A 721 26.34 14.54 20.47
CA ARG A 721 25.33 14.29 21.53
C ARG A 721 23.97 14.94 21.29
N GLY A 722 23.89 15.83 20.29
CA GLY A 722 22.66 16.55 19.97
C GLY A 722 22.89 17.55 18.84
N LYS A 723 21.84 18.32 18.53
CA LYS A 723 21.80 19.15 17.33
C LYS A 723 22.87 20.25 17.31
N ASP A 724 23.23 20.78 18.47
CA ASP A 724 24.26 21.82 18.59
C ASP A 724 25.65 21.30 18.19
N GLU A 725 26.00 20.08 18.60
CA GLU A 725 27.27 19.45 18.21
C GLU A 725 27.28 19.09 16.72
N GLU A 726 26.16 18.61 16.17
CA GLU A 726 26.02 18.38 14.73
C GLU A 726 26.21 19.67 13.93
N ASN A 727 25.65 20.78 14.40
CA ASN A 727 25.79 22.10 13.77
C ASN A 727 27.27 22.55 13.77
N ILE A 728 27.97 22.37 14.89
CA ILE A 728 29.42 22.67 14.99
C ILE A 728 30.19 21.82 13.97
N LEU A 729 29.91 20.52 13.88
CA LEU A 729 30.59 19.62 12.94
C LEU A 729 30.30 19.96 11.48
N ALA A 730 29.04 20.28 11.15
CA ALA A 730 28.67 20.74 9.81
C ALA A 730 29.42 22.02 9.44
N GLU A 731 29.60 22.93 10.40
CA GLU A 731 30.32 24.18 10.18
C GLU A 731 31.82 23.97 9.98
N ILE A 732 32.44 23.03 10.71
CA ILE A 732 33.82 22.59 10.46
C ILE A 732 33.98 22.11 9.01
N TYR A 733 33.06 21.28 8.52
CA TYR A 733 33.10 20.81 7.12
C TYR A 733 32.87 21.93 6.09
N ARG A 734 31.99 22.90 6.38
CA ARG A 734 31.81 24.09 5.52
C ARG A 734 33.07 24.95 5.47
N CYS A 735 33.72 25.16 6.60
CA CYS A 735 34.97 25.90 6.69
C CYS A 735 36.10 25.21 5.89
N LEU A 736 36.16 23.88 5.95
CA LEU A 736 37.14 23.10 5.18
C LEU A 736 36.91 23.17 3.67
N LEU A 737 35.64 23.09 3.23
CA LEU A 737 35.31 22.80 1.83
C LEU A 737 34.85 24.02 1.01
N LEU A 738 34.27 25.05 1.62
CA LEU A 738 33.58 26.14 0.91
C LEU A 738 34.31 27.49 1.05
N LYS A 739 34.19 28.32 0.01
CA LYS A 739 34.79 29.68 -0.04
C LYS A 739 34.03 30.73 0.77
N SER A 740 32.72 30.55 1.00
CA SER A 740 31.88 31.48 1.76
C SER A 740 30.84 30.71 2.59
N GLY A 741 30.72 31.03 3.87
CA GLY A 741 29.78 30.42 4.80
C GLY A 741 28.53 31.27 4.86
N GLY A 742 27.43 30.77 4.31
CA GLY A 742 26.14 31.46 4.32
C GLY A 742 25.22 31.06 5.47
N GLY A 743 25.75 30.50 6.56
CA GLY A 743 24.95 29.91 7.64
C GLY A 743 24.53 30.90 8.74
N PHE A 744 23.65 30.43 9.63
CA PHE A 744 23.12 31.15 10.82
C PHE A 744 24.20 31.74 11.74
N PHE A 745 25.44 31.27 11.66
CA PHE A 745 26.59 31.75 12.43
C PHE A 745 27.69 32.33 11.53
N SER A 746 27.33 33.18 10.55
CA SER A 746 28.30 33.88 9.69
C SER A 746 29.40 34.62 10.48
N ASP A 747 29.07 35.11 11.67
CA ASP A 747 30.03 35.77 12.56
C ASP A 747 31.05 34.77 13.15
N VAL A 748 30.61 33.53 13.43
CA VAL A 748 31.49 32.42 13.82
C VAL A 748 32.34 31.98 12.63
N TYR A 749 31.77 31.93 11.42
CA TYR A 749 32.47 31.64 10.16
C TYR A 749 33.62 32.62 9.88
N GLN A 750 33.42 33.92 10.14
CA GLN A 750 34.46 34.93 10.02
C GLN A 750 35.51 34.85 11.14
N SER A 751 35.11 34.50 12.37
CA SER A 751 36.04 34.38 13.50
C SER A 751 36.95 33.13 13.45
N LEU A 752 36.48 32.03 12.83
CA LEU A 752 37.22 30.76 12.71
C LEU A 752 38.18 30.71 11.51
N ARG A 753 38.08 31.63 10.55
CA ARG A 753 39.02 31.73 9.42
C ARG A 753 40.26 32.55 9.79
N ALA A 754 41.33 31.89 10.22
CA ALA A 754 42.65 32.53 10.29
C ALA A 754 43.37 32.59 8.91
N HIS A 755 43.09 31.67 7.97
CA HIS A 755 43.73 31.60 6.64
C HIS A 755 42.75 31.35 5.47
N ASN A 756 43.14 31.86 4.30
CA ASN A 756 42.23 32.44 3.31
C ASN A 756 41.85 31.52 2.13
N GLN A 757 42.03 30.20 2.20
CA GLN A 757 41.69 29.28 1.11
C GLN A 757 41.08 27.97 1.63
N PRO A 758 39.93 27.52 1.10
CA PRO A 758 39.40 26.20 1.42
C PRO A 758 40.37 25.11 0.95
N VAL A 759 40.32 23.95 1.60
CA VAL A 759 41.09 22.78 1.19
C VAL A 759 40.65 22.34 -0.20
N ASN A 760 41.60 21.95 -1.05
CA ASN A 760 41.26 21.38 -2.36
C ASN A 760 40.42 20.11 -2.14
N PHE A 761 39.31 19.96 -2.88
CA PHE A 761 38.46 18.77 -2.81
C PHE A 761 39.26 17.45 -2.91
N THR A 762 40.31 17.42 -3.73
CA THR A 762 41.20 16.26 -3.86
C THR A 762 42.05 15.98 -2.63
N GLN A 763 42.46 17.00 -1.90
CA GLN A 763 43.12 16.81 -0.60
C GLN A 763 42.14 16.29 0.45
N PHE A 764 40.91 16.81 0.44
CA PHE A 764 39.88 16.40 1.40
C PHE A 764 39.50 14.92 1.27
N TRP A 765 39.14 14.45 0.07
CA TRP A 765 38.71 13.05 -0.08
C TRP A 765 39.85 12.05 0.14
N LYS A 766 41.10 12.44 -0.14
CA LYS A 766 42.30 11.63 0.18
C LYS A 766 42.58 11.57 1.67
N ALA A 767 42.41 12.68 2.39
CA ALA A 767 42.52 12.69 3.86
C ALA A 767 41.43 11.85 4.52
N TYR A 768 40.21 11.89 3.97
CA TYR A 768 39.13 10.99 4.37
C TYR A 768 39.47 9.51 4.11
N GLU A 769 40.03 9.18 2.96
CA GLU A 769 40.45 7.81 2.63
C GLU A 769 41.55 7.29 3.57
N ALA A 770 42.53 8.15 3.89
CA ALA A 770 43.67 7.82 4.74
C ALA A 770 43.37 7.85 6.26
N GLY A 771 42.18 8.30 6.68
CA GLY A 771 41.85 8.48 8.11
C GLY A 771 42.57 9.66 8.77
N THR A 772 43.00 10.66 7.98
CA THR A 772 43.78 11.81 8.44
C THR A 772 42.98 13.12 8.46
N LEU A 773 41.65 13.05 8.50
CA LEU A 773 40.78 14.24 8.56
C LEU A 773 41.05 15.12 9.78
N ILE A 774 41.40 14.53 10.93
CA ILE A 774 41.74 15.29 12.14
C ILE A 774 42.99 16.15 11.92
N GLN A 775 44.02 15.58 11.28
CA GLN A 775 45.25 16.30 10.93
C GLN A 775 44.95 17.44 9.93
N LEU A 776 44.03 17.19 8.98
CA LEU A 776 43.58 18.21 8.02
C LEU A 776 42.80 19.36 8.70
N MET A 777 41.93 19.04 9.67
CA MET A 777 41.22 20.03 10.49
C MET A 777 42.20 20.89 11.29
N ASP A 778 43.22 20.27 11.90
CA ASP A 778 44.26 20.97 12.66
C ASP A 778 45.12 21.88 11.78
N ALA A 779 45.57 21.38 10.63
CA ALA A 779 46.31 22.15 9.65
C ALA A 779 45.50 23.34 9.08
N SER A 780 44.17 23.27 9.15
CA SER A 780 43.24 24.32 8.72
C SER A 780 42.81 25.25 9.86
N SER A 781 43.51 25.23 11.02
CA SER A 781 43.20 26.05 12.20
C SER A 781 41.83 25.78 12.86
N LEU A 782 41.26 24.58 12.67
CA LEU A 782 39.96 24.21 13.22
C LEU A 782 40.06 23.36 14.51
N LYS A 783 41.27 23.24 15.09
CA LYS A 783 41.54 22.43 16.29
C LYS A 783 40.61 22.79 17.45
N ASP A 784 40.52 24.07 17.79
CA ASP A 784 39.70 24.53 18.92
C ASP A 784 38.22 24.21 18.73
N SER A 785 37.72 24.31 17.50
CA SER A 785 36.33 23.98 17.17
C SER A 785 36.07 22.48 17.24
N ARG A 786 36.95 21.64 16.66
CA ARG A 786 36.78 20.19 16.73
C ARG A 786 36.99 19.63 18.13
N SER A 787 37.80 20.26 18.98
CA SER A 787 38.03 19.83 20.37
C SER A 787 36.79 19.99 21.25
N ARG A 788 35.78 20.76 20.82
CA ARG A 788 34.45 20.81 21.44
C ARG A 788 33.63 19.54 21.21
N LEU A 789 34.07 18.67 20.31
CA LEU A 789 33.42 17.41 19.94
C LEU A 789 34.26 16.24 20.51
N PRO A 790 33.95 15.78 21.74
CA PRO A 790 34.87 14.95 22.54
C PRO A 790 35.19 13.58 21.92
N PHE A 791 34.27 13.03 21.13
CA PHE A 791 34.40 11.70 20.54
C PHE A 791 34.84 11.71 19.07
N LEU A 792 34.91 12.89 18.44
CA LEU A 792 35.16 13.02 17.00
C LEU A 792 36.57 12.55 16.62
N GLU A 793 37.57 12.92 17.43
CA GLU A 793 38.98 12.57 17.18
C GLU A 793 39.19 11.06 17.26
N VAL A 794 38.69 10.42 18.31
CA VAL A 794 38.76 8.96 18.48
C VAL A 794 38.06 8.24 17.32
N PHE A 795 36.94 8.78 16.84
CA PHE A 795 36.17 8.15 15.76
C PHE A 795 36.81 8.28 14.37
N LEU A 796 37.33 9.47 14.02
CA LEU A 796 37.90 9.75 12.70
C LEU A 796 39.37 9.28 12.55
N SER A 797 40.08 9.05 13.66
CA SER A 797 41.48 8.58 13.64
C SER A 797 41.62 7.07 13.42
N VAL A 798 40.53 6.30 13.48
CA VAL A 798 40.54 4.86 13.16
C VAL A 798 40.48 4.69 11.63
N PRO A 799 41.50 4.07 10.99
CA PRO A 799 41.49 3.81 9.56
C PRO A 799 40.26 2.99 9.15
N ARG A 800 39.76 3.20 7.92
CA ARG A 800 38.58 2.46 7.40
C ARG A 800 38.73 0.93 7.40
N ALA A 801 39.97 0.43 7.45
CA ALA A 801 40.29 -1.00 7.49
C ALA A 801 40.20 -1.63 8.89
N CYS A 802 40.11 -0.82 9.96
CA CYS A 802 40.01 -1.29 11.34
C CYS A 802 38.58 -1.17 11.87
N GLY A 803 38.14 -2.13 12.67
CA GLY A 803 36.81 -2.10 13.29
C GLY A 803 36.68 -0.97 14.33
N ARG A 804 35.62 -0.16 14.23
CA ARG A 804 35.26 0.83 15.25
C ARG A 804 34.44 0.15 16.37
N PRO A 805 34.41 0.71 17.60
CA PRO A 805 33.51 0.24 18.64
C PRO A 805 32.07 0.09 18.13
N SER A 806 31.48 -1.08 18.35
CA SER A 806 30.14 -1.44 17.84
C SER A 806 29.04 -0.53 18.38
N VAL A 807 29.26 0.15 19.50
CA VAL A 807 28.33 1.14 20.08
C VAL A 807 28.01 2.28 19.13
N TRP A 808 28.94 2.65 18.24
CA TRP A 808 28.65 3.68 17.25
C TRP A 808 27.64 3.18 16.22
N GLY A 809 27.70 1.90 15.86
CA GLY A 809 26.67 1.25 15.06
C GLY A 809 25.33 1.19 15.78
N LEU A 810 25.33 0.91 17.09
CA LEU A 810 24.12 0.92 17.91
C LEU A 810 23.50 2.32 17.91
N LYS A 811 24.28 3.35 18.24
CA LYS A 811 23.82 4.74 18.26
C LYS A 811 23.28 5.17 16.90
N TRP A 812 23.95 4.81 15.82
CA TRP A 812 23.50 5.14 14.47
C TRP A 812 22.10 4.56 14.18
N MET A 813 21.88 3.29 14.52
CA MET A 813 20.58 2.64 14.37
C MET A 813 19.50 3.31 15.23
N LEU A 814 19.82 3.71 16.46
CA LEU A 814 18.87 4.35 17.37
C LEU A 814 18.42 5.74 16.89
N GLU A 815 19.31 6.49 16.24
CA GLU A 815 19.06 7.83 15.66
C GLU A 815 18.25 7.78 14.36
N ILE A 816 18.40 6.71 13.56
CA ILE A 816 17.52 6.46 12.40
C ILE A 816 16.06 6.27 12.86
N ASN A 817 15.87 5.69 14.05
CA ASN A 817 14.56 5.50 14.69
C ASN A 817 13.52 4.76 13.83
N ASP A 818 14.00 3.86 12.95
CA ASP A 818 13.17 3.01 12.10
C ASP A 818 13.67 1.56 12.16
N PRO A 819 13.39 0.83 13.26
CA PRO A 819 13.78 -0.57 13.39
C PRO A 819 13.04 -1.49 12.41
N THR A 820 12.03 -0.98 11.70
CA THR A 820 11.27 -1.74 10.70
C THR A 820 12.06 -1.90 9.41
N ASN A 821 12.72 -0.83 8.97
CA ASN A 821 13.47 -0.80 7.71
C ASN A 821 15.00 -0.90 7.89
N PHE A 822 15.50 -0.71 9.12
CA PHE A 822 16.94 -0.75 9.43
C PHE A 822 17.23 -1.78 10.53
N GLU A 823 17.66 -2.98 10.11
CA GLU A 823 18.06 -4.05 11.02
C GLU A 823 19.43 -3.76 11.68
N PRO A 824 19.67 -4.28 12.90
CA PRO A 824 20.96 -4.09 13.56
C PRO A 824 22.10 -4.76 12.78
N ILE A 825 23.21 -4.04 12.59
CA ILE A 825 24.40 -4.60 11.96
C ILE A 825 24.93 -5.80 12.78
N PRO A 826 25.59 -6.80 12.16
CA PRO A 826 25.96 -8.04 12.86
C PRO A 826 26.71 -7.84 14.19
N SER A 827 27.63 -6.87 14.24
CA SER A 827 28.35 -6.54 15.48
C SER A 827 27.42 -5.98 16.55
N VAL A 828 26.42 -5.17 16.20
CA VAL A 828 25.43 -4.65 17.14
C VAL A 828 24.49 -5.76 17.61
N SER A 829 24.14 -6.68 16.71
CA SER A 829 23.23 -7.79 17.03
C SER A 829 23.79 -8.69 18.13
N VAL A 830 25.08 -9.01 18.04
CA VAL A 830 25.79 -9.81 19.04
C VAL A 830 26.03 -8.99 20.30
N ASP A 831 26.72 -7.86 20.17
CA ASP A 831 27.25 -7.09 21.30
C ASP A 831 26.16 -6.51 22.20
N TYR A 832 24.94 -6.29 21.68
CA TYR A 832 23.85 -5.66 22.42
C TYR A 832 22.61 -6.55 22.57
N GLY A 833 22.72 -7.84 22.28
CA GLY A 833 21.70 -8.84 22.61
C GLY A 833 20.49 -8.85 21.66
N PHE A 834 20.53 -8.16 20.52
CA PHE A 834 19.44 -8.29 19.52
C PHE A 834 19.40 -9.69 18.90
N ILE A 835 20.51 -10.45 18.93
CA ILE A 835 20.54 -11.86 18.54
C ILE A 835 19.63 -12.73 19.41
N ASN A 836 19.32 -12.29 20.64
CA ASN A 836 18.43 -12.97 21.56
C ASN A 836 16.95 -12.61 21.33
N CYS A 837 16.64 -11.68 20.43
CA CYS A 837 15.25 -11.32 20.13
C CYS A 837 14.63 -12.35 19.19
N HIS A 838 13.50 -12.94 19.60
CA HIS A 838 12.71 -13.87 18.79
C HIS A 838 11.50 -13.18 18.15
N THR A 839 11.16 -11.99 18.62
CA THR A 839 10.03 -11.18 18.14
C THR A 839 10.44 -9.74 17.83
N PHE A 840 9.69 -9.09 16.93
CA PHE A 840 9.89 -7.68 16.61
C PHE A 840 9.59 -6.75 17.81
N GLU A 841 8.69 -7.17 18.70
CA GLU A 841 8.40 -6.44 19.94
C GLU A 841 9.59 -6.44 20.90
N GLU A 842 10.33 -7.55 21.03
CA GLU A 842 11.58 -7.61 21.80
C GLU A 842 12.67 -6.72 21.17
N THR A 843 12.75 -6.68 19.84
CA THR A 843 13.67 -5.78 19.12
C THR A 843 13.36 -4.31 19.44
N CYS A 844 12.07 -3.92 19.34
CA CYS A 844 11.62 -2.57 19.71
C CYS A 844 11.88 -2.27 21.19
N THR A 845 11.75 -3.27 22.05
CA THR A 845 12.02 -3.14 23.50
C THR A 845 13.49 -2.84 23.75
N LEU A 846 14.42 -3.58 23.13
CA LEU A 846 15.87 -3.29 23.25
C LEU A 846 16.25 -1.93 22.66
N VAL A 847 15.70 -1.56 21.50
CA VAL A 847 15.87 -0.20 20.92
C VAL A 847 15.52 0.87 21.94
N GLU A 848 14.38 0.72 22.61
CA GLU A 848 13.82 1.71 23.52
C GLU A 848 14.53 1.73 24.89
N ILE A 849 15.10 0.59 25.32
CA ILE A 849 16.02 0.50 26.46
C ILE A 849 17.32 1.24 26.15
N TYR A 850 18.03 0.89 25.07
CA TYR A 850 19.33 1.49 24.76
C TYR A 850 19.22 2.97 24.42
N ARG A 851 18.12 3.41 23.80
CA ARG A 851 17.81 4.83 23.61
C ARG A 851 17.83 5.58 24.93
N ARG A 852 17.14 5.07 25.96
CA ARG A 852 17.12 5.72 27.29
C ARG A 852 18.44 5.62 28.02
N VAL A 853 19.15 4.50 27.90
CA VAL A 853 20.48 4.35 28.51
C VAL A 853 21.42 5.42 27.95
N LEU A 854 21.45 5.62 26.64
CA LEU A 854 22.32 6.59 25.97
C LEU A 854 21.92 8.06 26.17
N LEU A 855 20.69 8.36 26.65
CA LEU A 855 20.33 9.73 27.05
C LEU A 855 21.21 10.25 28.20
N ASN A 856 21.63 9.36 29.10
CA ASN A 856 22.31 9.72 30.35
C ASN A 856 23.70 9.09 30.49
N THR A 857 24.27 8.54 29.41
CA THR A 857 25.56 7.82 29.47
C THR A 857 26.46 8.09 28.27
N SER A 858 27.77 7.89 28.46
CA SER A 858 28.72 7.82 27.36
C SER A 858 28.51 6.52 26.57
N PRO A 859 28.46 6.57 25.22
CA PRO A 859 28.45 5.38 24.38
C PRO A 859 29.63 4.44 24.68
N LEU A 860 30.81 4.98 24.99
CA LEU A 860 31.98 4.17 25.31
C LEU A 860 31.84 3.40 26.63
N ASP A 861 31.09 3.93 27.61
CA ASP A 861 30.82 3.22 28.87
C ASP A 861 29.88 2.04 28.64
N LEU A 862 28.88 2.23 27.77
CA LEU A 862 27.97 1.14 27.35
C LEU A 862 28.74 0.06 26.57
N HIS A 863 29.69 0.46 25.73
CA HIS A 863 30.56 -0.48 25.03
C HIS A 863 31.45 -1.26 26.02
N GLN A 864 31.99 -0.60 27.04
CA GLN A 864 32.76 -1.28 28.08
C GLN A 864 31.89 -2.29 28.85
N ALA A 865 30.64 -1.94 29.15
CA ALA A 865 29.70 -2.83 29.83
C ALA A 865 29.32 -4.06 28.98
N CYS A 866 29.27 -3.90 27.65
CA CYS A 866 29.17 -5.00 26.69
C CYS A 866 30.39 -5.93 26.80
N ILE A 867 31.61 -5.39 26.66
CA ILE A 867 32.86 -6.16 26.72
C ILE A 867 33.00 -6.95 28.02
N THR A 868 32.51 -6.40 29.14
CA THR A 868 32.59 -7.06 30.46
C THR A 868 31.42 -8.00 30.76
N GLY A 869 30.47 -8.19 29.84
CA GLY A 869 29.30 -9.06 30.04
C GLY A 869 28.32 -8.54 31.11
N THR A 870 28.28 -7.22 31.33
CA THR A 870 27.50 -6.58 32.42
C THR A 870 26.37 -5.68 31.92
N LEU A 871 25.88 -5.88 30.70
CA LEU A 871 24.86 -5.04 30.06
C LEU A 871 23.59 -4.88 30.90
N TRP A 872 23.09 -5.98 31.45
CA TRP A 872 21.90 -5.97 32.29
C TRP A 872 22.11 -5.12 33.55
N GLN A 873 23.21 -5.32 34.28
CA GLN A 873 23.55 -4.55 35.48
C GLN A 873 23.73 -3.07 35.12
N PHE A 874 24.38 -2.79 33.99
CA PHE A 874 24.62 -1.43 33.52
C PHE A 874 23.31 -0.70 33.17
N ALA A 875 22.39 -1.36 32.46
CA ALA A 875 21.10 -0.80 32.07
C ALA A 875 20.14 -0.64 33.27
N SER A 876 20.03 -1.68 34.11
CA SER A 876 19.17 -1.66 35.31
C SER A 876 19.60 -0.65 36.37
N GLY A 877 20.89 -0.29 36.42
CA GLY A 877 21.37 0.80 37.28
C GLY A 877 20.98 2.21 36.81
N ARG A 878 20.36 2.37 35.63
CA ARG A 878 20.14 3.67 34.98
C ARG A 878 18.70 3.92 34.57
N ILE A 879 17.99 2.88 34.19
CA ILE A 879 16.58 2.96 33.82
C ILE A 879 15.79 1.89 34.56
N ARG A 880 14.47 2.09 34.68
CA ARG A 880 13.58 1.07 35.21
C ARG A 880 13.54 -0.11 34.23
N MET A 881 13.92 -1.28 34.72
CA MET A 881 13.95 -2.52 33.94
C MET A 881 12.94 -3.52 34.49
N GLU A 882 12.31 -4.29 33.61
CA GLU A 882 11.45 -5.41 33.99
C GLU A 882 12.23 -6.73 33.88
N GLU A 883 12.11 -7.62 34.87
CA GLU A 883 12.91 -8.87 34.93
C GLU A 883 12.75 -9.74 33.67
N ARG A 884 11.59 -9.67 32.99
CA ARG A 884 11.34 -10.36 31.71
C ARG A 884 12.28 -9.94 30.57
N TRP A 885 12.94 -8.78 30.65
CA TRP A 885 13.90 -8.29 29.65
C TRP A 885 15.32 -8.82 29.88
N ARG A 886 15.60 -9.40 31.05
CA ARG A 886 16.92 -9.93 31.39
C ARG A 886 17.47 -10.97 30.42
N PRO A 887 16.66 -11.92 29.90
CA PRO A 887 17.13 -12.88 28.90
C PRO A 887 17.62 -12.23 27.59
N LEU A 888 17.10 -11.06 27.23
CA LEU A 888 17.48 -10.37 25.98
C LEU A 888 18.93 -9.86 26.03
N MET A 889 19.44 -9.58 27.23
CA MET A 889 20.79 -9.04 27.46
C MET A 889 21.77 -10.09 27.99
N LYS A 890 21.46 -11.38 27.80
CA LYS A 890 22.36 -12.49 28.17
C LYS A 890 23.41 -12.69 27.09
N ASP A 891 24.61 -13.00 27.54
CA ASP A 891 25.71 -13.41 26.69
C ASP A 891 25.89 -14.94 26.82
N ASP A 892 25.28 -15.69 25.90
CA ASP A 892 25.42 -17.16 25.86
C ASP A 892 26.77 -17.59 25.23
N HIS A 893 27.61 -16.65 24.78
CA HIS A 893 28.86 -16.94 24.10
C HIS A 893 30.11 -16.99 25.00
N LEU A 894 29.97 -16.77 26.32
CA LEU A 894 31.06 -16.93 27.30
C LEU A 894 31.04 -18.26 28.08
N GLN A 895 30.14 -19.21 27.76
CA GLN A 895 30.10 -20.52 28.45
C GLN A 895 30.74 -21.69 27.69
N VAL A 896 31.38 -21.46 26.54
CA VAL A 896 32.14 -22.50 25.83
C VAL A 896 33.64 -22.31 26.05
N GLU A 897 34.06 -22.20 27.32
CA GLU A 897 35.46 -22.38 27.74
C GLU A 897 35.54 -22.58 29.26
N SER A 898 34.85 -23.59 29.79
CA SER A 898 35.08 -24.03 31.18
C SER A 898 35.09 -25.55 31.36
N THR A 899 35.57 -26.28 30.35
CA THR A 899 35.93 -27.69 30.49
C THR A 899 37.22 -28.00 29.73
N ALA A 900 38.35 -27.47 30.22
CA ALA A 900 39.66 -28.09 30.05
C ALA A 900 40.53 -27.69 31.24
N SER A 901 40.92 -28.71 31.99
CA SER A 901 41.69 -28.65 33.21
C SER A 901 43.13 -28.14 33.02
N GLU A 902 43.65 -27.51 34.07
CA GLU A 902 45.04 -27.57 34.55
C GLU A 902 46.15 -27.79 33.51
N VAL A 903 46.90 -26.74 33.17
CA VAL A 903 48.38 -26.76 33.17
C VAL A 903 48.90 -25.36 33.49
N SER A 904 49.85 -25.32 34.41
CA SER A 904 50.60 -24.18 34.93
C SER A 904 51.63 -23.60 33.94
N VAL A 905 52.21 -22.45 34.35
CA VAL A 905 53.60 -21.98 34.12
C VAL A 905 53.76 -20.70 33.28
N ASP A 906 54.22 -19.68 34.02
CA ASP A 906 55.16 -18.58 33.77
C ASP A 906 54.94 -17.46 32.73
N THR A 907 54.96 -16.25 33.33
CA THR A 907 55.51 -14.97 32.87
C THR A 907 56.79 -15.04 32.04
N GLU A 908 56.85 -14.32 30.91
CA GLU A 908 57.79 -13.19 30.66
C GLU A 908 57.80 -12.67 29.19
N SER A 909 57.65 -11.33 29.08
CA SER A 909 58.40 -10.39 28.23
C SER A 909 58.32 -10.33 26.68
N ARG A 910 58.10 -9.08 26.22
CA ARG A 910 58.74 -8.33 25.11
C ARG A 910 58.44 -8.64 23.62
N ALA A 911 57.77 -7.65 23.02
CA ALA A 911 58.16 -6.82 21.85
C ALA A 911 58.83 -7.47 20.61
N GLY A 912 58.21 -7.26 19.44
CA GLY A 912 58.88 -7.35 18.14
C GLY A 912 57.89 -7.42 16.98
N CYS A 913 57.67 -6.30 16.32
CA CYS A 913 57.00 -6.23 15.03
C CYS A 913 58.06 -6.43 13.96
N GLU A 914 57.98 -7.50 13.17
CA GLU A 914 58.54 -7.52 11.81
C GLU A 914 57.87 -8.63 10.99
N THR A 915 57.72 -8.31 9.71
CA THR A 915 56.92 -8.93 8.66
C THR A 915 57.58 -10.19 8.10
N ASP A 916 56.83 -11.29 7.97
CA ASP A 916 56.81 -12.05 6.71
C ASP A 916 55.62 -13.01 6.65
N GLY A 917 55.18 -13.28 5.44
CA GLY A 917 53.91 -13.97 5.15
C GLY A 917 53.92 -15.46 5.45
N ASP A 918 52.87 -15.89 6.14
CA ASP A 918 52.32 -17.25 6.12
C ASP A 918 50.78 -17.15 6.04
N PRO A 919 50.09 -18.13 5.41
CA PRO A 919 48.67 -18.03 5.13
C PRO A 919 47.88 -18.02 6.44
N VAL A 920 47.05 -17.00 6.63
CA VAL A 920 46.08 -16.92 7.72
C VAL A 920 45.17 -18.15 7.64
N GLU A 921 45.34 -19.10 8.56
CA GLU A 921 44.32 -20.10 8.84
C GLU A 921 43.06 -19.36 9.28
N PHE A 922 42.06 -19.37 8.41
CA PHE A 922 40.76 -18.80 8.72
C PHE A 922 40.13 -19.54 9.90
N SER A 923 39.59 -18.77 10.85
CA SER A 923 38.72 -19.25 11.94
C SER A 923 37.77 -20.36 11.45
N PRO A 924 37.54 -21.43 12.23
CA PRO A 924 36.64 -22.53 11.87
C PRO A 924 35.23 -22.08 11.43
N LEU A 925 34.82 -20.88 11.86
CA LEU A 925 33.56 -20.23 11.49
C LEU A 925 33.57 -19.64 10.07
N LEU A 926 34.66 -19.01 9.62
CA LEU A 926 34.75 -18.46 8.26
C LEU A 926 34.92 -19.59 7.22
N SER A 927 35.65 -20.63 7.60
CA SER A 927 35.84 -21.86 6.80
C SER A 927 34.54 -22.66 6.61
N ARG A 928 33.60 -22.58 7.55
CA ARG A 928 32.25 -23.15 7.42
C ARG A 928 31.30 -22.27 6.62
N LEU A 929 31.42 -20.96 6.73
CA LEU A 929 30.63 -19.99 5.96
C LEU A 929 30.97 -20.06 4.45
N LEU A 930 32.26 -20.13 4.10
CA LEU A 930 32.71 -20.22 2.70
C LEU A 930 32.30 -21.55 2.03
N ARG A 931 32.31 -22.67 2.78
CA ARG A 931 31.80 -23.96 2.28
C ARG A 931 30.29 -23.98 2.06
N SER A 932 29.51 -23.19 2.80
CA SER A 932 28.06 -23.07 2.57
C SER A 932 27.69 -22.23 1.33
N ILE A 933 28.65 -21.48 0.78
CA ILE A 933 28.46 -20.60 -0.39
C ILE A 933 29.12 -21.20 -1.65
N GLY A 934 29.74 -22.39 -1.54
CA GLY A 934 30.25 -23.15 -2.69
C GLY A 934 31.52 -22.57 -3.33
N ILE A 935 32.26 -21.72 -2.61
CA ILE A 935 33.56 -21.20 -3.04
C ILE A 935 34.63 -21.98 -2.26
N SER A 936 35.45 -22.73 -2.98
CA SER A 936 36.58 -23.51 -2.45
C SER A 936 37.74 -22.63 -2.04
#